data_AF-A0A7R9HUR0-F1
#
_entry.id   AF-A0A7R9HUR0-F1
#
_cell.length_a   1.000
_cell.length_b   1.000
_cell.length_c   1.000
_cell.angle_alpha   90.00
_cell.angle_beta   90.00
_cell.angle_gamma   90.00
#
_symmetry.space_group_name_H-M   'P 1'
#
loop_
_entity.id
_entity.type
_entity.pdbx_description
1 polymer ?
#
loop_
_entity_poly.entity_id
_entity_poly.type
_entity_poly.pdbx_seq_one_letter_code
_entity_poly.pdbx_strand_id
1 'polypeptide(L)'
;MQQGSDIAPQAVSTRMVAGMWWFFTLIMISSYTANLTAFLTITRMESTIKSAEDLAEQTKIKFGPMRGGSTSSFFSNSNHTLYQRMWAMMQQAKPDVFAESNIEGVERVQKAKGRYAFFMESVSIEYEIERRCELTQINGLLDQKGYGIALPINSPYRSLVSGAVLKLSENGVLGELKNKWWKKNGGGKCDLSGEAEGGANNELTMANVGGMFVVLVVGCCAAFLVAILEFLWNCRKIAVERKFYTEWIKDVVSWPDPVSPAVLFHLAASVSGTAWRNTYSNDHQDVAFQYAVERINMDTYLLPHSRLERHIANVSFVDSFTTGKRVCDLMEVGVTAVFGPESDRSKGIVRSICDTLEIPNLQTNWRGSLKLDAPCQLNMHPDPDAIALALVDVLKFLSWKSFAIVYESNEGLMRLQEVFKSRDKLSAKISVYQLSMDGDHRPLFKDIHDSTQTHILLDCATDHIMDILRQAKEVDMFGDYENYFITSLDAHTLDFSEFEHLQTNVTFLRLIDPNSPEVIDAVNDWVHGEREYGRVLNIRPETVRVEAALMYDAVNLFARAITQLDNNNPIEVTPLNCESGNIWPYGFALKNYMKHIKFKGMTGDISFDARGWRNHFTLDVVEVLYGGITKIGVWDSIDGINSTKTYEEKLIEIEKSIQNKTFIVFSKIGMPYLGWKDKNAEGNDRFEGFSMDLISEIMIMMKAKGFEFRLVYDNNHGSLNKKTGKWNGIMKEIIDRKGDLGICDLTITYDRRQAVDFTMPFMNLGISILFTKLVKEEPELFSFLKPFSFDVWIFLATAYLTISLLLFFLARRSSLVMEHKALLMAAWRRVNNGSLSQGSVGLPGTNSTNLS
;
A
#
# COMPACT_ATOMS: atom_id res chain seq x y z
N MET A 1 -28.04 -58.12 -42.69
CA MET A 1 -28.18 -58.84 -43.98
C MET A 1 -26.80 -59.32 -44.40
N GLN A 2 -26.62 -60.62 -44.63
CA GLN A 2 -25.38 -61.20 -45.16
C GLN A 2 -25.74 -62.27 -46.20
N GLN A 3 -26.16 -61.83 -47.38
CA GLN A 3 -26.15 -62.66 -48.59
C GLN A 3 -25.01 -62.14 -49.47
N GLY A 4 -24.12 -63.05 -49.88
CA GLY A 4 -23.03 -62.71 -50.79
C GLY A 4 -23.55 -62.45 -52.20
N SER A 5 -22.82 -61.63 -52.96
CA SER A 5 -23.03 -61.56 -54.41
C SER A 5 -22.26 -62.69 -55.07
N ASP A 6 -22.94 -63.54 -55.84
CA ASP A 6 -22.31 -64.58 -56.67
C ASP A 6 -21.43 -64.03 -57.80
N ILE A 7 -21.41 -62.69 -57.99
CA ILE A 7 -20.51 -62.00 -58.92
C ILE A 7 -19.19 -61.67 -58.21
N ALA A 8 -18.38 -62.70 -57.95
CA ALA A 8 -17.05 -62.53 -57.38
C ALA A 8 -16.12 -61.75 -58.35
N PRO A 9 -15.57 -60.58 -57.96
CA PRO A 9 -14.72 -59.79 -58.86
C PRO A 9 -13.43 -60.54 -59.22
N GLN A 10 -13.17 -60.73 -60.51
CA GLN A 10 -11.99 -61.46 -60.99
C GLN A 10 -10.78 -60.54 -61.28
N ALA A 11 -10.99 -59.25 -61.55
CA ALA A 11 -9.92 -58.26 -61.76
C ALA A 11 -9.32 -57.75 -60.44
N VAL A 12 -8.03 -57.39 -60.44
CA VAL A 12 -7.33 -56.97 -59.22
C VAL A 12 -7.77 -55.57 -58.80
N SER A 13 -7.94 -54.64 -59.75
CA SER A 13 -8.48 -53.29 -59.50
C SER A 13 -9.83 -53.30 -58.78
N THR A 14 -10.79 -54.13 -59.21
CA THR A 14 -12.10 -54.21 -58.55
C THR A 14 -12.01 -54.77 -57.12
N ARG A 15 -11.09 -55.71 -56.87
CA ARG A 15 -10.78 -56.20 -55.50
C ARG A 15 -10.13 -55.11 -54.65
N MET A 16 -9.26 -54.27 -55.23
CA MET A 16 -8.61 -53.16 -54.55
C MET A 16 -9.61 -52.08 -54.12
N VAL A 17 -10.57 -51.70 -54.99
CA VAL A 17 -11.67 -50.79 -54.61
C VAL A 17 -12.51 -51.37 -53.48
N ALA A 18 -12.92 -52.65 -53.59
CA ALA A 18 -13.72 -53.30 -52.56
C ALA A 18 -12.98 -53.41 -51.21
N GLY A 19 -11.67 -53.70 -51.24
CA GLY A 19 -10.82 -53.74 -50.06
C GLY A 19 -10.67 -52.38 -49.37
N MET A 20 -10.42 -51.30 -50.14
CA MET A 20 -10.34 -49.94 -49.60
C MET A 20 -11.67 -49.47 -49.02
N TRP A 21 -12.80 -49.81 -49.65
CA TRP A 21 -14.12 -49.53 -49.10
C TRP A 21 -14.36 -50.26 -47.77
N TRP A 22 -14.09 -51.57 -47.70
CA TRP A 22 -14.22 -52.32 -46.45
C TRP A 22 -13.32 -51.75 -45.35
N PHE A 23 -12.06 -51.43 -45.65
CA PHE A 23 -11.13 -50.80 -44.71
C PHE A 23 -11.67 -49.47 -44.16
N PHE A 24 -12.15 -48.57 -45.05
CA PHE A 24 -12.80 -47.32 -44.63
C PHE A 24 -14.02 -47.55 -43.75
N THR A 25 -14.93 -48.47 -44.12
CA THR A 25 -16.12 -48.76 -43.30
C THR A 25 -15.77 -49.32 -41.92
N LEU A 26 -14.72 -50.14 -41.79
CA LEU A 26 -14.27 -50.67 -40.50
C LEU A 26 -13.72 -49.58 -39.57
N ILE A 27 -12.98 -48.59 -40.11
CA ILE A 27 -12.48 -47.46 -39.31
C ILE A 27 -13.63 -46.51 -38.94
N MET A 28 -14.57 -46.24 -39.86
CA MET A 28 -15.74 -45.41 -39.55
C MET A 28 -16.66 -46.06 -38.51
N ILE A 29 -16.90 -47.37 -38.59
CA ILE A 29 -17.71 -48.10 -37.59
C ILE A 29 -17.01 -48.12 -36.22
N SER A 30 -15.70 -48.40 -36.16
CA SER A 30 -14.97 -48.39 -34.88
C SER A 30 -14.84 -47.00 -34.26
N SER A 31 -14.68 -45.95 -35.08
CA SER A 31 -14.71 -44.55 -34.62
C SER A 31 -16.08 -44.16 -34.06
N TYR A 32 -17.17 -44.57 -34.75
CA TYR A 32 -18.53 -44.33 -34.29
C TYR A 32 -18.83 -45.04 -32.97
N THR A 33 -18.49 -46.34 -32.83
CA THR A 33 -18.77 -47.08 -31.58
C THR A 33 -17.91 -46.61 -30.42
N ALA A 34 -16.64 -46.25 -30.66
CA ALA A 34 -15.79 -45.64 -29.64
C ALA A 34 -16.35 -44.30 -29.16
N ASN A 35 -16.69 -43.39 -30.08
CA ASN A 35 -17.19 -42.06 -29.70
C ASN A 35 -18.62 -42.09 -29.13
N LEU A 36 -19.48 -43.01 -29.59
CA LEU A 36 -20.78 -43.27 -28.97
C LEU A 36 -20.63 -43.77 -27.52
N THR A 37 -19.65 -44.65 -27.26
CA THR A 37 -19.37 -45.13 -25.89
C THR A 37 -18.91 -43.97 -25.00
N ALA A 38 -17.98 -43.13 -25.47
CA ALA A 38 -17.53 -41.94 -24.75
C ALA A 38 -18.66 -40.93 -24.51
N PHE A 39 -19.55 -40.72 -25.48
CA PHE A 39 -20.70 -39.83 -25.34
C PHE A 39 -21.73 -40.34 -24.31
N LEU A 40 -21.91 -41.66 -24.21
CA LEU A 40 -22.84 -42.28 -23.25
C LEU A 40 -22.27 -42.39 -21.82
N THR A 41 -20.95 -42.40 -21.64
CA THR A 41 -20.33 -42.38 -20.30
C THR A 41 -20.19 -40.96 -19.73
N ILE A 42 -20.00 -39.93 -20.56
CA ILE A 42 -19.83 -38.54 -20.11
C ILE A 42 -21.19 -37.92 -19.72
N THR A 43 -21.46 -37.82 -18.42
CA THR A 43 -22.67 -37.19 -17.89
C THR A 43 -22.51 -35.68 -17.81
N ARG A 44 -22.84 -34.97 -18.89
CA ARG A 44 -22.78 -33.50 -18.95
C ARG A 44 -23.79 -32.86 -17.98
N MET A 45 -23.30 -32.16 -16.96
CA MET A 45 -24.12 -31.30 -16.09
C MET A 45 -24.02 -29.86 -16.62
N GLU A 46 -25.10 -29.28 -17.12
CA GLU A 46 -25.16 -27.84 -17.42
C GLU A 46 -25.94 -27.10 -16.32
N SER A 47 -25.51 -25.87 -16.01
CA SER A 47 -26.23 -25.00 -15.09
C SER A 47 -27.33 -24.23 -15.82
N THR A 48 -28.54 -24.20 -15.24
CA THR A 48 -29.68 -23.41 -15.73
C THR A 48 -29.53 -21.90 -15.53
N ILE A 49 -28.46 -21.48 -14.86
CA ILE A 49 -28.01 -20.11 -14.69
C ILE A 49 -26.51 -20.11 -15.03
N LYS A 50 -26.10 -19.16 -15.86
CA LYS A 50 -24.71 -18.90 -16.29
C LYS A 50 -24.26 -17.48 -15.94
N SER A 51 -25.20 -16.56 -15.68
CA SER A 51 -24.94 -15.15 -15.37
C SER A 51 -25.83 -14.61 -14.23
N ALA A 52 -25.66 -13.33 -13.86
CA ALA A 52 -26.56 -12.65 -12.91
C ALA A 52 -27.78 -12.04 -13.61
N GLU A 53 -27.62 -11.75 -14.90
CA GLU A 53 -28.63 -11.30 -15.84
C GLU A 53 -29.73 -12.37 -15.98
N ASP A 54 -29.35 -13.64 -16.20
CA ASP A 54 -30.27 -14.78 -16.26
C ASP A 54 -31.16 -14.85 -15.01
N LEU A 55 -30.56 -14.59 -13.83
CA LEU A 55 -31.24 -14.57 -12.54
C LEU A 55 -32.22 -13.40 -12.40
N ALA A 56 -31.95 -12.26 -13.03
CA ALA A 56 -32.77 -11.06 -12.99
C ALA A 56 -33.90 -11.03 -14.04
N GLU A 57 -33.81 -11.82 -15.11
CA GLU A 57 -34.89 -12.00 -16.09
C GLU A 57 -35.96 -12.97 -15.61
N GLN A 58 -35.57 -14.00 -14.86
CA GLN A 58 -36.46 -15.01 -14.30
C GLN A 58 -37.02 -14.65 -12.91
N THR A 59 -38.08 -15.34 -12.46
CA THR A 59 -38.72 -15.11 -11.15
C THR A 59 -38.92 -16.37 -10.29
N LYS A 60 -38.53 -17.54 -10.82
CA LYS A 60 -38.72 -18.89 -10.25
C LYS A 60 -37.75 -19.18 -9.09
N ILE A 61 -36.51 -18.76 -9.24
CA ILE A 61 -35.40 -18.87 -8.30
C ILE A 61 -35.32 -17.53 -7.56
N LYS A 62 -35.40 -17.56 -6.23
CA LYS A 62 -35.23 -16.36 -5.39
C LYS A 62 -33.77 -16.14 -5.06
N PHE A 63 -33.39 -14.90 -4.79
CA PHE A 63 -31.99 -14.56 -4.52
C PHE A 63 -31.87 -13.46 -3.48
N GLY A 64 -30.78 -13.48 -2.72
CA GLY A 64 -30.48 -12.44 -1.72
C GLY A 64 -29.04 -12.54 -1.16
N PRO A 65 -28.52 -11.45 -0.58
CA PRO A 65 -27.26 -11.42 0.16
C PRO A 65 -27.46 -11.52 1.69
N MET A 66 -26.36 -11.53 2.44
CA MET A 66 -26.38 -11.28 3.89
C MET A 66 -26.83 -9.85 4.21
N ARG A 67 -27.76 -9.68 5.16
CA ARG A 67 -28.30 -8.39 5.60
C ARG A 67 -27.18 -7.50 6.14
N GLY A 68 -27.14 -6.23 5.70
CA GLY A 68 -26.16 -5.24 6.17
C GLY A 68 -24.70 -5.48 5.76
N GLY A 69 -24.40 -6.55 5.03
CA GLY A 69 -23.06 -6.88 4.57
C GLY A 69 -22.53 -6.00 3.42
N SER A 70 -21.27 -6.21 3.07
CA SER A 70 -20.60 -5.63 1.89
C SER A 70 -21.40 -5.85 0.61
N THR A 71 -21.93 -7.07 0.43
CA THR A 71 -22.76 -7.49 -0.70
C THR A 71 -24.11 -6.77 -0.74
N SER A 72 -24.82 -6.67 0.40
CA SER A 72 -26.08 -5.93 0.45
C SER A 72 -25.88 -4.45 0.14
N SER A 73 -24.78 -3.87 0.62
CA SER A 73 -24.44 -2.46 0.38
C SER A 73 -24.07 -2.18 -1.08
N PHE A 74 -23.49 -3.17 -1.78
CA PHE A 74 -23.24 -3.08 -3.22
C PHE A 74 -24.55 -2.97 -4.01
N PHE A 75 -25.49 -3.89 -3.79
CA PHE A 75 -26.78 -3.85 -4.50
C PHE A 75 -27.61 -2.60 -4.16
N SER A 76 -27.57 -2.10 -2.92
CA SER A 76 -28.30 -0.89 -2.53
C SER A 76 -27.71 0.41 -3.07
N ASN A 77 -26.40 0.48 -3.27
CA ASN A 77 -25.69 1.70 -3.66
C ASN A 77 -25.25 1.71 -5.14
N SER A 78 -25.50 0.63 -5.90
CA SER A 78 -25.05 0.53 -7.28
C SER A 78 -25.76 1.52 -8.20
N ASN A 79 -25.01 2.07 -9.17
CA ASN A 79 -25.56 2.87 -10.26
C ASN A 79 -25.91 2.04 -11.51
N HIS A 80 -25.74 0.71 -11.46
CA HIS A 80 -26.05 -0.17 -12.59
C HIS A 80 -27.52 -0.61 -12.57
N THR A 81 -28.23 -0.41 -13.68
CA THR A 81 -29.70 -0.61 -13.79
C THR A 81 -30.13 -2.04 -13.45
N LEU A 82 -29.33 -3.04 -13.83
CA LEU A 82 -29.55 -4.44 -13.47
C LEU A 82 -29.56 -4.64 -11.94
N TYR A 83 -28.53 -4.14 -11.26
CA TYR A 83 -28.35 -4.35 -9.83
C TYR A 83 -29.37 -3.56 -8.99
N GLN A 84 -29.77 -2.37 -9.44
CA GLN A 84 -30.90 -1.62 -8.88
C GLN A 84 -32.23 -2.38 -9.03
N ARG A 85 -32.48 -2.97 -10.21
CA ARG A 85 -33.67 -3.82 -10.45
C ARG A 85 -33.65 -5.06 -9.55
N MET A 86 -32.51 -5.74 -9.42
CA MET A 86 -32.33 -6.89 -8.52
C MET A 86 -32.55 -6.50 -7.05
N TRP A 87 -32.02 -5.37 -6.60
CA TRP A 87 -32.25 -4.83 -5.24
C TRP A 87 -33.73 -4.55 -4.97
N ALA A 88 -34.45 -3.99 -5.95
CA ALA A 88 -35.90 -3.80 -5.85
C ALA A 88 -36.65 -5.14 -5.76
N MET A 89 -36.25 -6.17 -6.52
CA MET A 89 -36.82 -7.52 -6.40
C MET A 89 -36.55 -8.13 -5.02
N MET A 90 -35.34 -7.98 -4.48
CA MET A 90 -34.98 -8.50 -3.15
C MET A 90 -35.88 -7.89 -2.06
N GLN A 91 -36.06 -6.56 -2.06
CA GLN A 91 -36.90 -5.88 -1.07
C GLN A 91 -38.41 -6.16 -1.21
N GLN A 92 -38.88 -6.55 -2.39
CA GLN A 92 -40.29 -6.88 -2.64
C GLN A 92 -40.61 -8.38 -2.45
N ALA A 93 -39.59 -9.24 -2.29
CA ALA A 93 -39.78 -10.68 -2.18
C ALA A 93 -40.49 -11.10 -0.88
N LYS A 94 -41.37 -12.10 -0.98
CA LYS A 94 -42.00 -12.79 0.14
C LYS A 94 -41.94 -14.31 -0.10
N PRO A 95 -41.47 -15.13 0.86
CA PRO A 95 -40.84 -14.75 2.13
C PRO A 95 -39.53 -13.96 1.94
N ASP A 96 -38.98 -13.43 3.03
CA ASP A 96 -37.72 -12.65 3.01
C ASP A 96 -36.57 -13.48 2.40
N VAL A 97 -35.79 -12.83 1.53
CA VAL A 97 -34.65 -13.41 0.82
C VAL A 97 -33.31 -13.09 1.45
N PHE A 98 -33.24 -12.11 2.37
CA PHE A 98 -32.02 -11.79 3.11
C PHE A 98 -31.74 -12.85 4.18
N ALA A 99 -30.46 -13.11 4.45
CA ALA A 99 -29.98 -13.97 5.53
C ALA A 99 -29.23 -13.13 6.58
N GLU A 100 -29.29 -13.51 7.86
CA GLU A 100 -28.60 -12.78 8.94
C GLU A 100 -27.11 -13.17 9.05
N SER A 101 -26.68 -14.24 8.39
CA SER A 101 -25.27 -14.60 8.25
C SER A 101 -24.97 -15.35 6.95
N ASN A 102 -23.69 -15.36 6.55
CA ASN A 102 -23.21 -16.15 5.40
C ASN A 102 -23.50 -17.65 5.56
N ILE A 103 -23.31 -18.21 6.77
CA ILE A 103 -23.56 -19.64 7.07
C ILE A 103 -25.05 -19.97 6.89
N GLU A 104 -25.93 -19.09 7.36
CA GLU A 104 -27.38 -19.26 7.19
C GLU A 104 -27.80 -19.18 5.70
N GLY A 105 -27.19 -18.28 4.93
CA GLY A 105 -27.39 -18.19 3.47
C GLY A 105 -26.95 -19.45 2.72
N VAL A 106 -25.79 -20.01 3.09
CA VAL A 106 -25.28 -21.29 2.55
C VAL A 106 -26.24 -22.44 2.85
N GLU A 107 -26.71 -22.56 4.10
CA GLU A 107 -27.71 -23.56 4.46
C GLU A 107 -29.03 -23.36 3.72
N ARG A 108 -29.45 -22.11 3.49
CA ARG A 108 -30.69 -21.77 2.77
C ARG A 108 -30.62 -22.20 1.31
N VAL A 109 -29.47 -22.06 0.63
CA VAL A 109 -29.24 -22.62 -0.72
C VAL A 109 -29.36 -24.14 -0.71
N GLN A 110 -28.66 -24.82 0.21
CA GLN A 110 -28.66 -26.28 0.31
C GLN A 110 -30.07 -26.84 0.57
N LYS A 111 -30.83 -26.23 1.49
CA LYS A 111 -32.22 -26.59 1.82
C LYS A 111 -33.19 -26.31 0.66
N ALA A 112 -32.94 -25.30 -0.17
CA ALA A 112 -33.84 -24.89 -1.25
C ALA A 112 -33.73 -25.70 -2.55
N LYS A 113 -32.68 -26.53 -2.72
CA LYS A 113 -32.47 -27.45 -3.86
C LYS A 113 -32.83 -26.82 -5.22
N GLY A 114 -32.04 -25.84 -5.64
CA GLY A 114 -32.17 -25.17 -6.94
C GLY A 114 -33.26 -24.09 -7.01
N ARG A 115 -33.92 -23.72 -5.90
CA ARG A 115 -34.95 -22.67 -5.84
C ARG A 115 -34.48 -21.35 -5.20
N TYR A 116 -33.28 -21.32 -4.63
CA TYR A 116 -32.67 -20.15 -4.03
C TYR A 116 -31.18 -20.06 -4.40
N ALA A 117 -30.70 -18.84 -4.65
CA ALA A 117 -29.30 -18.52 -4.91
C ALA A 117 -28.83 -17.44 -3.92
N PHE A 118 -27.62 -17.58 -3.38
CA PHE A 118 -27.10 -16.66 -2.36
C PHE A 118 -25.93 -15.85 -2.91
N PHE A 119 -25.98 -14.52 -2.77
CA PHE A 119 -24.88 -13.64 -3.16
C PHE A 119 -23.88 -13.52 -2.03
N MET A 120 -22.66 -14.03 -2.25
CA MET A 120 -21.58 -14.06 -1.28
C MET A 120 -20.25 -13.77 -1.96
N GLU A 121 -19.25 -13.38 -1.17
CA GLU A 121 -17.89 -13.12 -1.65
C GLU A 121 -17.23 -14.43 -2.11
N SER A 122 -16.62 -14.42 -3.31
CA SER A 122 -16.16 -15.62 -4.03
C SER A 122 -15.24 -16.52 -3.21
N VAL A 123 -14.31 -15.92 -2.49
CA VAL A 123 -13.39 -16.63 -1.58
C VAL A 123 -14.14 -17.43 -0.50
N SER A 124 -15.25 -16.89 0.02
CA SER A 124 -16.09 -17.58 1.01
C SER A 124 -16.96 -18.67 0.36
N ILE A 125 -17.27 -18.53 -0.95
CA ILE A 125 -17.93 -19.57 -1.75
C ILE A 125 -16.97 -20.75 -2.00
N GLU A 126 -15.72 -20.48 -2.39
CA GLU A 126 -14.67 -21.49 -2.54
C GLU A 126 -14.51 -22.35 -1.27
N TYR A 127 -14.51 -21.71 -0.09
CA TYR A 127 -14.39 -22.40 1.21
C TYR A 127 -15.51 -23.42 1.47
N GLU A 128 -16.75 -23.05 1.15
CA GLU A 128 -17.92 -23.90 1.39
C GLU A 128 -18.05 -25.01 0.33
N ILE A 129 -17.68 -24.77 -0.93
CA ILE A 129 -17.73 -25.80 -2.00
C ILE A 129 -16.77 -26.94 -1.71
N GLU A 130 -15.55 -26.64 -1.24
CA GLU A 130 -14.55 -27.62 -0.77
C GLU A 130 -15.06 -28.55 0.35
N ARG A 131 -16.15 -28.15 1.04
CA ARG A 131 -16.75 -28.85 2.19
C ARG A 131 -18.13 -29.42 1.91
N ARG A 132 -18.88 -28.84 0.97
CA ARG A 132 -20.26 -29.17 0.62
C ARG A 132 -20.38 -29.44 -0.88
N CYS A 133 -20.09 -30.67 -1.28
CA CYS A 133 -19.99 -31.05 -2.70
C CYS A 133 -21.29 -30.89 -3.51
N GLU A 134 -22.45 -30.73 -2.84
CA GLU A 134 -23.75 -30.37 -3.43
C GLU A 134 -23.81 -28.93 -3.95
N LEU A 135 -22.87 -28.06 -3.57
CA LEU A 135 -22.84 -26.64 -3.93
C LEU A 135 -21.88 -26.37 -5.09
N THR A 136 -22.17 -25.30 -5.82
CA THR A 136 -21.33 -24.76 -6.89
C THR A 136 -21.34 -23.24 -6.87
N GLN A 137 -20.27 -22.65 -7.38
CA GLN A 137 -20.24 -21.26 -7.78
C GLN A 137 -20.81 -21.15 -9.19
N ILE A 138 -21.47 -20.03 -9.50
CA ILE A 138 -21.78 -19.64 -10.87
C ILE A 138 -20.66 -18.72 -11.35
N ASN A 139 -20.07 -19.02 -12.51
CA ASN A 139 -18.91 -18.29 -13.02
C ASN A 139 -19.24 -16.81 -13.27
N GLY A 140 -18.24 -15.97 -13.02
CA GLY A 140 -18.35 -14.51 -13.07
C GLY A 140 -18.23 -13.88 -11.67
N LEU A 141 -17.59 -12.71 -11.64
CA LEU A 141 -17.55 -11.81 -10.49
C LEU A 141 -18.34 -10.55 -10.86
N LEU A 142 -19.28 -10.15 -10.01
CA LEU A 142 -20.14 -8.97 -10.20
C LEU A 142 -19.39 -7.66 -9.97
N ASP A 143 -18.28 -7.73 -9.24
CA ASP A 143 -17.33 -6.65 -8.96
C ASP A 143 -15.93 -7.20 -8.64
N GLN A 144 -14.95 -6.31 -8.49
CA GLN A 144 -13.60 -6.65 -8.03
C GLN A 144 -13.31 -5.90 -6.73
N LYS A 145 -12.90 -6.66 -5.71
CA LYS A 145 -12.68 -6.23 -4.33
C LYS A 145 -11.49 -6.96 -3.73
N GLY A 146 -11.15 -6.62 -2.49
CA GLY A 146 -10.25 -7.41 -1.66
C GLY A 146 -10.53 -7.27 -0.18
N TYR A 147 -10.03 -8.22 0.60
CA TYR A 147 -9.88 -8.06 2.04
C TYR A 147 -8.56 -7.35 2.33
N GLY A 148 -8.59 -6.37 3.22
CA GLY A 148 -7.41 -5.65 3.67
C GLY A 148 -7.34 -5.64 5.19
N ILE A 149 -6.15 -5.44 5.74
CA ILE A 149 -5.98 -5.20 7.17
C ILE A 149 -6.31 -3.72 7.41
N ALA A 150 -7.19 -3.44 8.37
CA ALA A 150 -7.51 -2.08 8.80
C ALA A 150 -6.50 -1.59 9.85
N LEU A 151 -6.16 -0.31 9.82
CA LEU A 151 -5.34 0.37 10.82
C LEU A 151 -5.98 1.73 11.18
N PRO A 152 -5.73 2.30 12.38
CA PRO A 152 -6.13 3.66 12.70
C PRO A 152 -5.68 4.66 11.63
N ILE A 153 -6.48 5.69 11.37
CA ILE A 153 -6.18 6.65 10.30
C ILE A 153 -4.86 7.40 10.59
N ASN A 154 -4.00 7.48 9.57
CA ASN A 154 -2.61 7.93 9.65
C ASN A 154 -1.67 7.05 10.52
N SER A 155 -1.99 5.77 10.75
CA SER A 155 -1.12 4.85 11.50
C SER A 155 0.30 4.74 10.87
N PRO A 156 1.38 4.94 11.65
CA PRO A 156 2.76 4.92 11.13
C PRO A 156 3.16 3.53 10.60
N TYR A 157 2.56 2.46 11.14
CA TYR A 157 2.89 1.09 10.76
C TYR A 157 2.28 0.66 9.42
N ARG A 158 1.34 1.44 8.86
CA ARG A 158 0.57 1.08 7.65
C ARG A 158 1.46 0.72 6.45
N SER A 159 2.51 1.50 6.20
CA SER A 159 3.45 1.28 5.09
C SER A 159 4.19 -0.05 5.25
N LEU A 160 4.66 -0.35 6.45
CA LEU A 160 5.43 -1.55 6.77
C LEU A 160 4.56 -2.81 6.78
N VAL A 161 3.37 -2.77 7.38
CA VAL A 161 2.38 -3.87 7.35
C VAL A 161 1.95 -4.13 5.90
N SER A 162 1.68 -3.09 5.11
CA SER A 162 1.32 -3.25 3.69
C SER A 162 2.49 -3.74 2.83
N GLY A 163 3.73 -3.39 3.17
CA GLY A 163 4.94 -3.92 2.52
C GLY A 163 5.20 -5.38 2.88
N ALA A 164 4.90 -5.80 4.11
CA ALA A 164 4.94 -7.20 4.53
C ALA A 164 3.88 -8.04 3.79
N VAL A 165 2.64 -7.56 3.70
CA VAL A 165 1.58 -8.19 2.88
C VAL A 165 2.00 -8.32 1.41
N LEU A 166 2.63 -7.30 0.84
CA LEU A 166 3.13 -7.35 -0.54
C LEU A 166 4.21 -8.45 -0.71
N LYS A 167 5.23 -8.46 0.15
CA LYS A 167 6.30 -9.48 0.12
C LYS A 167 5.78 -10.91 0.34
N LEU A 168 4.78 -11.10 1.20
CA LEU A 168 4.11 -12.40 1.38
C LEU A 168 3.31 -12.83 0.14
N SER A 169 2.84 -11.87 -0.67
CA SER A 169 2.24 -12.17 -1.98
C SER A 169 3.29 -12.52 -3.03
N GLU A 170 4.39 -11.77 -3.09
CA GLU A 170 5.51 -11.98 -4.03
C GLU A 170 6.20 -13.33 -3.78
N ASN A 171 6.41 -13.70 -2.52
CA ASN A 171 6.96 -14.99 -2.10
C ASN A 171 5.96 -16.15 -2.20
N GLY A 172 4.71 -15.93 -2.63
CA GLY A 172 3.68 -16.96 -2.76
C GLY A 172 3.04 -17.45 -1.46
N VAL A 173 3.55 -17.05 -0.29
CA VAL A 173 3.12 -17.50 1.06
C VAL A 173 1.62 -17.31 1.29
N LEU A 174 1.03 -16.20 0.81
CA LEU A 174 -0.44 -15.99 0.88
C LEU A 174 -1.24 -17.10 0.18
N GLY A 175 -0.71 -17.64 -0.93
CA GLY A 175 -1.28 -18.77 -1.65
C GLY A 175 -1.13 -20.09 -0.88
N GLU A 176 -0.01 -20.31 -0.20
CA GLU A 176 0.19 -21.48 0.66
C GLU A 176 -0.75 -21.46 1.88
N LEU A 177 -0.88 -20.31 2.55
CA LEU A 177 -1.82 -20.12 3.65
C LEU A 177 -3.29 -20.29 3.20
N LYS A 178 -3.66 -19.78 2.02
CA LYS A 178 -4.99 -20.04 1.45
C LYS A 178 -5.19 -21.54 1.20
N ASN A 179 -4.22 -22.23 0.59
CA ASN A 179 -4.30 -23.67 0.33
C ASN A 179 -4.36 -24.51 1.61
N LYS A 180 -3.67 -24.10 2.69
CA LYS A 180 -3.75 -24.70 4.04
C LYS A 180 -5.19 -24.66 4.57
N TRP A 181 -5.84 -23.49 4.57
CA TRP A 181 -7.15 -23.34 5.21
C TRP A 181 -8.36 -23.68 4.31
N TRP A 182 -8.28 -23.45 3.01
CA TRP A 182 -9.37 -23.77 2.08
C TRP A 182 -9.41 -25.25 1.75
N LYS A 183 -8.27 -25.83 1.30
CA LYS A 183 -8.18 -27.22 0.86
C LYS A 183 -7.78 -28.18 2.00
N LYS A 184 -6.59 -28.02 2.59
CA LYS A 184 -6.02 -29.03 3.50
C LYS A 184 -6.81 -29.20 4.81
N ASN A 185 -7.19 -28.11 5.47
CA ASN A 185 -7.87 -28.14 6.77
C ASN A 185 -9.39 -28.40 6.62
N GLY A 186 -9.74 -29.62 6.19
CA GLY A 186 -11.12 -30.11 6.13
C GLY A 186 -11.90 -29.82 4.84
N GLY A 187 -11.24 -29.23 3.84
CA GLY A 187 -11.71 -29.18 2.45
C GLY A 187 -11.32 -30.47 1.70
N GLY A 188 -11.20 -30.41 0.37
CA GLY A 188 -10.75 -31.53 -0.47
C GLY A 188 -11.69 -32.74 -0.51
N LYS A 189 -12.87 -32.66 0.12
CA LYS A 189 -13.83 -33.77 0.21
C LYS A 189 -14.47 -34.13 -1.13
N CYS A 190 -14.42 -33.20 -2.08
CA CYS A 190 -15.13 -33.29 -3.36
C CYS A 190 -14.24 -33.73 -4.53
N ASP A 191 -12.90 -33.61 -4.39
CA ASP A 191 -11.93 -34.08 -5.40
C ASP A 191 -11.90 -35.63 -5.49
N LEU A 192 -12.55 -36.33 -4.53
CA LEU A 192 -12.80 -37.78 -4.58
C LEU A 192 -14.01 -38.17 -5.47
N SER A 193 -14.71 -37.21 -6.10
CA SER A 193 -15.94 -37.47 -6.85
C SER A 193 -16.11 -36.60 -8.10
N GLY A 194 -15.36 -36.93 -9.15
CA GLY A 194 -15.63 -36.50 -10.53
C GLY A 194 -14.65 -35.47 -11.09
N GLU A 195 -13.87 -35.88 -12.09
CA GLU A 195 -13.00 -35.01 -12.89
C GLU A 195 -13.84 -33.98 -13.68
N ALA A 196 -13.35 -32.73 -13.77
CA ALA A 196 -14.11 -31.61 -14.33
C ALA A 196 -13.25 -30.60 -15.12
N GLU A 197 -12.47 -31.10 -16.08
CA GLU A 197 -12.06 -30.34 -17.28
C GLU A 197 -12.60 -31.09 -18.50
N GLY A 198 -12.92 -30.46 -19.64
CA GLY A 198 -12.94 -29.05 -20.02
C GLY A 198 -13.63 -28.95 -21.39
N GLY A 199 -14.15 -27.78 -21.77
CA GLY A 199 -15.04 -27.64 -22.93
C GLY A 199 -14.39 -27.87 -24.30
N ALA A 200 -14.29 -29.12 -24.74
CA ALA A 200 -14.01 -29.51 -26.14
C ALA A 200 -15.24 -30.17 -26.78
N ASN A 201 -15.39 -30.02 -28.10
CA ASN A 201 -16.53 -30.58 -28.83
C ASN A 201 -16.32 -32.07 -29.10
N ASN A 202 -17.06 -32.92 -28.39
CA ASN A 202 -16.99 -34.39 -28.51
C ASN A 202 -17.70 -34.94 -29.77
N GLU A 203 -18.27 -34.09 -30.64
CA GLU A 203 -18.68 -34.53 -31.98
C GLU A 203 -17.45 -34.67 -32.89
N LEU A 204 -17.31 -35.80 -33.57
CA LEU A 204 -16.28 -35.95 -34.60
C LEU A 204 -16.71 -35.14 -35.83
N THR A 205 -16.03 -34.00 -36.03
CA THR A 205 -16.23 -33.11 -37.19
C THR A 205 -15.40 -33.54 -38.40
N MET A 206 -15.65 -32.93 -39.56
CA MET A 206 -14.87 -33.17 -40.78
C MET A 206 -13.37 -32.86 -40.65
N ALA A 207 -12.95 -32.01 -39.71
CA ALA A 207 -11.53 -31.76 -39.45
C ALA A 207 -10.84 -33.00 -38.85
N ASN A 208 -11.50 -33.68 -37.90
CA ASN A 208 -10.99 -34.86 -37.22
C ASN A 208 -11.06 -36.11 -38.12
N VAL A 209 -12.13 -36.23 -38.92
CA VAL A 209 -12.43 -37.42 -39.74
C VAL A 209 -11.84 -37.34 -41.15
N GLY A 210 -11.53 -36.14 -41.65
CA GLY A 210 -11.15 -35.87 -43.04
C GLY A 210 -9.99 -36.71 -43.58
N GLY A 211 -9.01 -37.08 -42.74
CA GLY A 211 -7.90 -37.95 -43.12
C GLY A 211 -8.34 -39.32 -43.64
N MET A 212 -9.42 -39.90 -43.11
CA MET A 212 -9.98 -41.17 -43.60
C MET A 212 -10.61 -41.03 -44.98
N PHE A 213 -11.30 -39.92 -45.25
CA PHE A 213 -11.82 -39.60 -46.58
C PHE A 213 -10.70 -39.35 -47.59
N VAL A 214 -9.59 -38.71 -47.19
CA VAL A 214 -8.40 -38.56 -48.04
C VAL A 214 -7.78 -39.92 -48.36
N VAL A 215 -7.63 -40.82 -47.38
CA VAL A 215 -7.15 -42.20 -47.62
C VAL A 215 -8.08 -42.98 -48.53
N LEU A 216 -9.40 -42.79 -48.42
CA LEU A 216 -10.39 -43.41 -49.31
C LEU A 216 -10.27 -42.87 -50.74
N VAL A 217 -10.17 -41.55 -50.93
CA VAL A 217 -10.01 -40.92 -52.25
C VAL A 217 -8.68 -41.32 -52.88
N VAL A 218 -7.56 -41.25 -52.14
CA VAL A 218 -6.24 -41.70 -52.61
C VAL A 218 -6.26 -43.20 -52.91
N GLY A 219 -6.96 -44.02 -52.12
CA GLY A 219 -7.15 -45.45 -52.36
C GLY A 219 -7.96 -45.74 -53.63
N CYS A 220 -9.05 -45.00 -53.87
CA CYS A 220 -9.86 -45.10 -55.09
C CYS A 220 -9.11 -44.57 -56.31
N CYS A 221 -8.37 -43.47 -56.20
CA CYS A 221 -7.49 -42.96 -57.25
C CYS A 221 -6.34 -43.93 -57.55
N ALA A 222 -5.72 -44.55 -56.52
CA ALA A 222 -4.72 -45.59 -56.69
C ALA A 222 -5.32 -46.86 -57.32
N ALA A 223 -6.52 -47.28 -56.94
CA ALA A 223 -7.21 -48.42 -57.53
C ALA A 223 -7.68 -48.13 -58.98
N PHE A 224 -8.03 -46.88 -59.30
CA PHE A 224 -8.34 -46.43 -60.66
C PHE A 224 -7.08 -46.26 -61.51
N LEU A 225 -5.97 -45.80 -60.92
CA LEU A 225 -4.64 -45.84 -61.55
C LEU A 225 -4.15 -47.28 -61.72
N VAL A 226 -4.48 -48.21 -60.83
CA VAL A 226 -4.24 -49.65 -60.98
C VAL A 226 -5.21 -50.28 -61.98
N ALA A 227 -6.41 -49.75 -62.20
CA ALA A 227 -7.29 -50.15 -63.30
C ALA A 227 -6.75 -49.64 -64.66
N ILE A 228 -6.28 -48.39 -64.69
CA ILE A 228 -5.58 -47.79 -65.83
C ILE A 228 -4.24 -48.50 -66.07
N LEU A 229 -3.53 -48.95 -65.04
CA LEU A 229 -2.30 -49.72 -65.16
C LEU A 229 -2.59 -51.21 -65.44
N GLU A 230 -3.69 -51.82 -65.01
CA GLU A 230 -4.10 -53.14 -65.52
C GLU A 230 -4.45 -53.04 -67.01
N PHE A 231 -5.15 -51.98 -67.43
CA PHE A 231 -5.44 -51.69 -68.83
C PHE A 231 -4.15 -51.41 -69.64
N LEU A 232 -3.30 -50.49 -69.16
CA LEU A 232 -2.05 -50.11 -69.81
C LEU A 232 -0.97 -51.18 -69.68
N TRP A 233 -0.99 -52.08 -68.70
CA TRP A 233 -0.08 -53.23 -68.57
C TRP A 233 -0.61 -54.44 -69.34
N ASN A 234 -1.91 -54.55 -69.56
CA ASN A 234 -2.45 -55.40 -70.64
C ASN A 234 -1.96 -54.86 -72.01
N CYS A 235 -1.99 -53.54 -72.23
CA CYS A 235 -1.40 -52.90 -73.43
C CYS A 235 0.14 -52.84 -73.46
N ARG A 236 0.85 -52.95 -72.32
CA ARG A 236 2.32 -52.84 -72.20
C ARG A 236 3.01 -54.19 -72.05
N LYS A 237 2.30 -55.23 -71.60
CA LYS A 237 2.61 -56.63 -71.94
C LYS A 237 2.48 -56.88 -73.46
N ILE A 238 1.80 -55.97 -74.17
CA ILE A 238 1.69 -55.91 -75.65
C ILE A 238 2.69 -54.89 -76.26
N ALA A 239 3.49 -54.13 -75.48
CA ALA A 239 4.37 -53.07 -76.02
C ALA A 239 5.78 -52.94 -75.40
N VAL A 240 6.09 -53.64 -74.30
CA VAL A 240 7.39 -53.62 -73.62
C VAL A 240 7.73 -55.01 -73.09
N GLU A 241 8.58 -55.85 -73.70
CA GLU A 241 9.38 -55.81 -74.94
C GLU A 241 10.45 -54.70 -75.15
N ARG A 242 10.45 -53.60 -74.39
CA ARG A 242 11.35 -52.44 -74.59
C ARG A 242 11.73 -51.76 -73.25
N LYS A 243 12.88 -52.23 -72.74
CA LYS A 243 13.88 -51.70 -71.76
C LYS A 243 14.05 -50.15 -71.74
N PHE A 244 14.68 -49.44 -70.77
CA PHE A 244 15.33 -49.70 -69.44
C PHE A 244 15.69 -48.33 -68.72
N TYR A 245 16.11 -48.34 -67.43
CA TYR A 245 17.11 -47.44 -66.74
C TYR A 245 16.78 -45.92 -66.45
N THR A 246 17.34 -45.13 -65.47
CA THR A 246 18.10 -45.26 -64.15
C THR A 246 18.19 -43.90 -63.34
N GLU A 247 18.97 -43.80 -62.22
CA GLU A 247 18.98 -42.79 -61.10
C GLU A 247 20.23 -41.82 -60.96
N TRP A 248 20.29 -40.85 -59.99
CA TRP A 248 21.50 -40.08 -59.45
C TRP A 248 21.27 -39.22 -58.14
N ILE A 249 22.29 -38.70 -57.38
CA ILE A 249 22.16 -38.00 -56.03
C ILE A 249 23.39 -37.16 -55.44
N LYS A 250 23.22 -36.36 -54.33
CA LYS A 250 24.21 -35.74 -53.31
C LYS A 250 24.97 -34.39 -53.59
N ASP A 251 25.59 -33.54 -52.68
CA ASP A 251 25.81 -33.38 -51.17
C ASP A 251 26.40 -31.95 -50.71
N VAL A 252 26.78 -31.73 -49.40
CA VAL A 252 27.76 -30.74 -48.76
C VAL A 252 27.34 -29.38 -48.06
N VAL A 253 28.07 -28.89 -46.98
CA VAL A 253 27.81 -27.66 -46.11
C VAL A 253 29.00 -27.19 -45.15
N SER A 254 28.95 -26.01 -44.44
CA SER A 254 29.65 -25.49 -43.16
C SER A 254 30.54 -24.17 -43.22
N TRP A 255 30.96 -23.35 -42.18
CA TRP A 255 30.64 -23.18 -40.70
C TRP A 255 30.80 -21.77 -39.94
N PRO A 256 31.99 -21.18 -39.56
CA PRO A 256 32.29 -20.50 -38.23
C PRO A 256 32.87 -19.01 -38.19
N ASP A 257 33.17 -18.21 -37.12
CA ASP A 257 32.87 -18.17 -35.62
C ASP A 257 33.02 -16.77 -34.81
N PRO A 258 34.20 -16.22 -34.34
CA PRO A 258 34.38 -15.54 -32.97
C PRO A 258 35.16 -14.15 -32.88
N VAL A 259 35.46 -13.32 -31.80
CA VAL A 259 35.09 -12.94 -30.36
C VAL A 259 35.87 -11.63 -29.88
N SER A 260 35.59 -10.94 -28.71
CA SER A 260 36.39 -9.78 -28.11
C SER A 260 36.10 -9.30 -26.60
N PRO A 261 36.93 -8.42 -25.92
CA PRO A 261 36.88 -8.04 -24.45
C PRO A 261 36.96 -6.50 -24.02
N ALA A 262 37.08 -6.12 -22.69
CA ALA A 262 37.09 -4.71 -22.13
C ALA A 262 37.82 -4.42 -20.73
N VAL A 263 37.83 -3.17 -20.18
CA VAL A 263 38.73 -2.52 -19.11
C VAL A 263 38.08 -1.26 -18.39
N LEU A 264 38.40 -0.58 -17.22
CA LEU A 264 38.98 -0.75 -15.82
C LEU A 264 38.85 0.59 -14.93
N PHE A 265 39.19 0.56 -13.60
CA PHE A 265 39.60 1.67 -12.60
C PHE A 265 38.54 2.55 -11.82
N HIS A 266 38.82 3.46 -10.81
CA HIS A 266 39.51 3.40 -9.45
C HIS A 266 39.39 4.73 -8.56
N LEU A 267 39.89 4.78 -7.27
CA LEU A 267 40.22 5.92 -6.31
C LEU A 267 39.23 6.51 -5.22
N ALA A 268 39.71 6.99 -4.02
CA ALA A 268 39.00 7.74 -2.91
C ALA A 268 39.90 8.29 -1.70
N ALA A 269 39.48 9.28 -0.85
CA ALA A 269 40.11 9.75 0.46
C ALA A 269 39.32 10.83 1.34
N SER A 270 39.26 10.77 2.73
CA SER A 270 38.79 11.85 3.71
C SER A 270 38.89 11.52 5.26
N VAL A 271 38.89 12.49 6.24
CA VAL A 271 38.84 12.26 7.76
C VAL A 271 38.65 13.50 8.75
N SER A 272 38.18 13.29 10.02
CA SER A 272 38.43 13.99 11.36
C SER A 272 37.53 15.12 12.02
N GLY A 273 37.39 15.17 13.39
CA GLY A 273 36.71 16.19 14.26
C GLY A 273 36.61 15.89 15.82
N THR A 274 36.27 16.86 16.74
CA THR A 274 36.24 16.75 18.27
C THR A 274 35.34 17.80 19.05
N ALA A 275 35.12 17.68 20.41
CA ALA A 275 34.32 18.59 21.33
C ALA A 275 34.65 18.51 22.88
N TRP A 276 34.04 19.34 23.79
CA TRP A 276 34.41 19.54 25.26
C TRP A 276 33.31 20.07 26.28
N ARG A 277 33.65 20.22 27.61
CA ARG A 277 33.00 20.96 28.78
C ARG A 277 32.03 20.16 29.74
N ASN A 278 31.52 20.52 30.96
CA ASN A 278 31.31 21.75 31.83
C ASN A 278 31.52 21.48 33.40
N THR A 279 31.09 22.15 34.53
CA THR A 279 30.12 23.22 35.02
C THR A 279 30.59 23.87 36.42
N TYR A 280 30.17 25.00 37.10
CA TYR A 280 28.85 25.44 37.73
C TYR A 280 28.64 26.91 38.43
N SER A 281 27.51 27.71 38.26
CA SER A 281 26.75 28.67 39.23
C SER A 281 25.31 29.19 38.80
N ASN A 282 24.31 29.35 39.71
CA ASN A 282 22.87 29.40 39.34
C ASN A 282 21.98 30.66 39.59
N ASP A 283 22.15 31.71 38.77
CA ASP A 283 21.03 32.33 38.03
C ASP A 283 21.54 32.64 36.62
N HIS A 284 20.94 32.03 35.59
CA HIS A 284 21.56 31.97 34.27
C HIS A 284 21.75 33.36 33.63
N GLN A 285 20.82 34.32 33.81
CA GLN A 285 20.92 35.63 33.16
C GLN A 285 21.99 36.52 33.80
N ASP A 286 21.96 36.68 35.13
CA ASP A 286 22.91 37.50 35.89
C ASP A 286 24.36 36.99 35.75
N VAL A 287 24.53 35.66 35.74
CA VAL A 287 25.82 34.99 35.55
C VAL A 287 26.31 35.17 34.11
N ALA A 288 25.45 34.97 33.10
CA ALA A 288 25.80 35.22 31.71
C ALA A 288 26.22 36.68 31.47
N PHE A 289 25.53 37.64 32.09
CA PHE A 289 25.85 39.05 32.04
C PHE A 289 27.20 39.37 32.72
N GLN A 290 27.42 38.86 33.94
CA GLN A 290 28.69 39.04 34.66
C GLN A 290 29.87 38.48 33.86
N TYR A 291 29.79 37.23 33.39
CA TYR A 291 30.91 36.59 32.73
C TYR A 291 31.14 37.06 31.29
N ALA A 292 30.12 37.58 30.60
CA ALA A 292 30.35 38.35 29.37
C ALA A 292 31.19 39.60 29.65
N VAL A 293 30.82 40.40 30.66
CA VAL A 293 31.56 41.62 31.06
C VAL A 293 32.98 41.29 31.52
N GLU A 294 33.18 40.23 32.30
CA GLU A 294 34.51 39.79 32.75
C GLU A 294 35.38 39.30 31.58
N ARG A 295 34.86 38.45 30.69
CA ARG A 295 35.61 37.95 29.53
C ARG A 295 35.99 39.07 28.57
N ILE A 296 35.10 40.02 28.31
CA ILE A 296 35.38 41.19 27.46
C ILE A 296 36.46 42.07 28.09
N ASN A 297 36.44 42.26 29.41
CA ASN A 297 37.48 42.98 30.15
C ASN A 297 38.84 42.23 30.20
N MET A 298 38.92 40.99 29.71
CA MET A 298 40.17 40.23 29.54
C MET A 298 40.63 40.13 28.07
N ASP A 299 39.79 40.52 27.10
CA ASP A 299 40.13 40.53 25.68
C ASP A 299 41.00 41.76 25.36
N THR A 300 42.22 41.54 24.85
CA THR A 300 43.16 42.62 24.52
C THR A 300 42.85 43.35 23.21
N TYR A 301 41.87 42.87 22.43
CA TYR A 301 41.44 43.47 21.16
C TYR A 301 40.11 44.24 21.27
N LEU A 302 39.30 43.97 22.29
CA LEU A 302 38.08 44.71 22.59
C LEU A 302 38.36 45.74 23.68
N LEU A 303 37.92 46.99 23.48
CA LEU A 303 38.06 48.07 24.46
C LEU A 303 39.50 48.26 25.03
N PRO A 304 40.57 48.33 24.21
CA PRO A 304 41.97 48.37 24.70
C PRO A 304 42.35 49.61 25.54
N HIS A 305 41.44 50.57 25.70
CA HIS A 305 41.63 51.82 26.44
C HIS A 305 40.53 52.07 27.50
N SER A 306 39.53 51.19 27.58
CA SER A 306 38.27 51.39 28.31
C SER A 306 37.87 50.10 29.03
N ARG A 307 37.12 50.18 30.13
CA ARG A 307 36.65 48.99 30.87
C ARG A 307 35.13 49.00 31.00
N LEU A 308 34.48 47.85 30.84
CA LEU A 308 33.06 47.71 31.16
C LEU A 308 32.87 47.52 32.67
N GLU A 309 32.08 48.40 33.28
CA GLU A 309 31.55 48.21 34.64
C GLU A 309 30.07 47.81 34.56
N ARG A 310 29.61 46.99 35.52
CA ARG A 310 28.26 46.42 35.52
C ARG A 310 27.41 46.95 36.67
N HIS A 311 26.30 47.59 36.34
CA HIS A 311 25.30 48.03 37.32
C HIS A 311 24.03 47.18 37.17
N ILE A 312 23.66 46.45 38.23
CA ILE A 312 22.45 45.64 38.28
C ILE A 312 21.42 46.36 39.16
N ALA A 313 20.17 46.45 38.69
CA ALA A 313 19.07 47.07 39.40
C ALA A 313 17.83 46.17 39.34
N ASN A 314 17.52 45.49 40.45
CA ASN A 314 16.36 44.61 40.55
C ASN A 314 15.06 45.45 40.48
N VAL A 315 14.20 45.13 39.51
CA VAL A 315 12.94 45.83 39.23
C VAL A 315 11.73 44.90 39.32
N SER A 316 10.54 45.48 39.40
CA SER A 316 9.29 44.72 39.48
C SER A 316 8.79 44.30 38.10
N PHE A 317 8.25 43.08 38.00
CA PHE A 317 7.57 42.56 36.81
C PHE A 317 6.25 43.28 36.47
N VAL A 318 5.70 44.10 37.36
CA VAL A 318 4.38 44.75 37.15
C VAL A 318 4.41 46.26 37.38
N ASP A 319 5.33 46.77 38.21
CA ASP A 319 5.37 48.19 38.58
C ASP A 319 6.32 49.00 37.68
N SER A 320 5.75 49.62 36.65
CA SER A 320 6.43 50.55 35.76
C SER A 320 6.91 51.83 36.46
N PHE A 321 6.31 52.24 37.59
CA PHE A 321 6.71 53.48 38.29
C PHE A 321 8.03 53.29 39.05
N THR A 322 8.14 52.23 39.88
CA THR A 322 9.43 51.93 40.53
C THR A 322 10.49 51.51 39.52
N THR A 323 10.13 50.80 38.44
CA THR A 323 11.04 50.53 37.31
C THR A 323 11.57 51.83 36.70
N GLY A 324 10.69 52.78 36.37
CA GLY A 324 11.08 54.07 35.81
C GLY A 324 12.02 54.85 36.72
N LYS A 325 11.74 54.86 38.04
CA LYS A 325 12.66 55.44 39.01
C LYS A 325 14.02 54.73 39.02
N ARG A 326 14.07 53.39 39.03
CA ARG A 326 15.35 52.64 38.99
C ARG A 326 16.17 52.93 37.74
N VAL A 327 15.54 53.16 36.59
CA VAL A 327 16.26 53.61 35.39
C VAL A 327 16.84 55.01 35.59
N CYS A 328 16.09 55.95 36.17
CA CYS A 328 16.62 57.28 36.48
C CYS A 328 17.75 57.25 37.54
N ASP A 329 17.63 56.40 38.58
CA ASP A 329 18.72 56.12 39.54
C ASP A 329 20.02 55.69 38.80
N LEU A 330 19.92 54.93 37.70
CA LEU A 330 21.06 54.52 36.85
C LEU A 330 21.55 55.63 35.89
N MET A 331 20.66 56.48 35.38
CA MET A 331 21.06 57.61 34.52
C MET A 331 21.93 58.62 35.28
N GLU A 332 21.65 58.83 36.57
CA GLU A 332 22.44 59.70 37.46
C GLU A 332 23.83 59.10 37.80
N VAL A 333 24.05 57.80 37.59
CA VAL A 333 25.38 57.17 37.65
C VAL A 333 26.17 57.37 36.35
N GLY A 334 25.48 57.56 35.20
CA GLY A 334 26.09 57.71 33.88
C GLY A 334 26.27 56.39 33.14
N VAL A 335 25.18 55.65 32.91
CA VAL A 335 25.21 54.43 32.08
C VAL A 335 25.21 54.74 30.57
N THR A 336 26.00 53.99 29.80
CA THR A 336 26.15 54.17 28.34
C THR A 336 25.22 53.28 27.49
N ALA A 337 24.58 52.29 28.12
CA ALA A 337 23.42 51.56 27.59
C ALA A 337 22.61 50.97 28.75
N VAL A 338 21.35 50.63 28.49
CA VAL A 338 20.47 49.92 29.43
C VAL A 338 20.07 48.58 28.81
N PHE A 339 20.23 47.50 29.58
CA PHE A 339 19.69 46.19 29.25
C PHE A 339 18.27 46.11 29.83
N GLY A 340 17.28 45.87 28.98
CA GLY A 340 15.85 46.00 29.31
C GLY A 340 15.32 44.82 30.15
N PRO A 341 14.31 45.06 31.02
CA PRO A 341 13.73 44.01 31.83
C PRO A 341 12.86 43.04 31.03
N GLU A 342 12.75 41.81 31.53
CA GLU A 342 11.97 40.71 30.97
C GLU A 342 10.48 41.05 30.79
N SER A 343 9.87 41.80 31.73
CA SER A 343 8.44 42.09 31.71
C SER A 343 7.99 43.05 30.61
N ASP A 344 6.97 42.64 29.84
CA ASP A 344 6.23 43.47 28.87
C ASP A 344 5.60 44.73 29.48
N ARG A 345 5.26 44.72 30.78
CA ARG A 345 4.67 45.88 31.49
C ARG A 345 5.74 46.88 31.92
N SER A 346 6.95 46.40 32.19
CA SER A 346 8.07 47.22 32.67
C SER A 346 8.96 47.71 31.52
N LYS A 347 9.13 46.95 30.43
CA LYS A 347 10.00 47.35 29.30
C LYS A 347 9.53 48.61 28.55
N GLY A 348 8.24 48.93 28.59
CA GLY A 348 7.67 50.13 27.97
C GLY A 348 8.17 51.44 28.56
N ILE A 349 8.27 51.55 29.89
CA ILE A 349 8.80 52.75 30.56
C ILE A 349 10.32 52.88 30.37
N VAL A 350 11.05 51.76 30.44
CA VAL A 350 12.50 51.74 30.18
C VAL A 350 12.80 52.22 28.77
N ARG A 351 12.05 51.72 27.78
CA ARG A 351 12.11 52.21 26.40
C ARG A 351 11.83 53.72 26.33
N SER A 352 10.76 54.20 26.94
CA SER A 352 10.40 55.63 26.88
C SER A 352 11.50 56.54 27.44
N ILE A 353 12.17 56.15 28.53
CA ILE A 353 13.27 56.94 29.12
C ILE A 353 14.51 56.89 28.20
N CYS A 354 14.87 55.71 27.70
CA CYS A 354 16.02 55.50 26.82
C CYS A 354 15.87 56.23 25.46
N ASP A 355 14.70 56.13 24.82
CA ASP A 355 14.39 56.86 23.58
C ASP A 355 14.34 58.39 23.80
N THR A 356 14.13 58.88 25.04
CA THR A 356 14.12 60.33 25.38
C THR A 356 15.51 60.90 25.68
N LEU A 357 16.38 60.12 26.33
CA LEU A 357 17.75 60.52 26.70
C LEU A 357 18.82 60.10 25.64
N GLU A 358 18.36 59.55 24.52
CA GLU A 358 19.13 58.89 23.45
C GLU A 358 20.01 57.69 23.88
N ILE A 359 19.88 57.19 25.12
CA ILE A 359 20.63 56.04 25.62
C ILE A 359 20.17 54.74 24.92
N PRO A 360 21.07 53.92 24.34
CA PRO A 360 20.70 52.64 23.73
C PRO A 360 20.04 51.65 24.70
N ASN A 361 18.97 51.00 24.25
CA ASN A 361 18.20 50.02 25.02
C ASN A 361 18.28 48.65 24.35
N LEU A 362 18.99 47.72 24.96
CA LEU A 362 19.18 46.34 24.50
C LEU A 362 18.14 45.43 25.14
N GLN A 363 17.32 44.77 24.33
CA GLN A 363 16.31 43.81 24.80
C GLN A 363 16.64 42.39 24.35
N THR A 364 16.24 41.42 25.17
CA THR A 364 16.43 39.97 24.96
C THR A 364 15.11 39.20 24.90
N ASN A 365 13.99 39.86 25.21
CA ASN A 365 12.66 39.24 25.32
C ASN A 365 11.83 39.35 24.04
N TRP A 366 10.76 38.54 23.98
CA TRP A 366 9.82 38.51 22.86
C TRP A 366 9.11 39.87 22.63
N ARG A 367 8.66 40.10 21.39
CA ARG A 367 8.07 41.36 20.91
C ARG A 367 6.60 41.15 20.51
N GLY A 368 5.69 41.97 21.05
CA GLY A 368 4.32 42.07 20.55
C GLY A 368 4.22 42.66 19.13
N SER A 369 3.09 42.46 18.44
CA SER A 369 2.91 42.81 17.02
C SER A 369 2.98 44.34 16.70
N LEU A 370 2.93 45.21 17.71
CA LEU A 370 2.99 46.67 17.54
C LEU A 370 4.38 47.15 17.11
N LYS A 371 4.54 47.38 15.80
CA LYS A 371 5.76 47.95 15.18
C LYS A 371 5.86 49.47 15.41
N LEU A 372 6.13 49.84 16.66
CA LEU A 372 6.44 51.20 17.10
C LEU A 372 7.92 51.49 16.84
N ASP A 373 8.23 52.38 15.89
CA ASP A 373 9.61 52.82 15.62
C ASP A 373 10.28 53.38 16.87
N ALA A 374 11.52 52.96 17.12
CA ALA A 374 12.31 53.28 18.30
C ALA A 374 13.69 53.79 17.88
N PRO A 375 14.07 55.04 18.17
CA PRO A 375 15.40 55.53 17.84
C PRO A 375 16.49 54.71 18.55
N CYS A 376 16.33 54.36 19.82
CA CYS A 376 17.41 53.80 20.64
C CYS A 376 17.24 52.33 21.07
N GLN A 377 16.05 51.72 20.87
CA GLN A 377 15.85 50.27 21.10
C GLN A 377 16.56 49.40 20.04
N LEU A 378 17.14 48.29 20.48
CA LEU A 378 17.61 47.16 19.67
C LEU A 378 17.17 45.86 20.37
N ASN A 379 16.65 44.86 19.63
CA ASN A 379 16.24 43.59 20.23
C ASN A 379 17.04 42.41 19.66
N MET A 380 17.71 41.68 20.54
CA MET A 380 18.51 40.48 20.27
C MET A 380 17.64 39.25 20.00
N HIS A 381 16.42 39.22 20.55
CA HIS A 381 15.47 38.14 20.31
C HIS A 381 15.14 38.05 18.81
N PRO A 382 15.15 36.85 18.20
CA PRO A 382 14.78 36.69 16.80
C PRO A 382 13.37 37.22 16.51
N ASP A 383 13.15 37.76 15.31
CA ASP A 383 11.91 38.48 15.04
C ASP A 383 10.65 37.56 15.13
N PRO A 384 9.62 37.93 15.91
CA PRO A 384 8.39 37.14 16.07
C PRO A 384 7.70 36.74 14.76
N ASP A 385 7.70 37.62 13.75
CA ASP A 385 7.03 37.35 12.48
C ASP A 385 7.80 36.25 11.71
N ALA A 386 9.14 36.21 11.86
CA ALA A 386 10.01 35.20 11.29
C ALA A 386 9.95 33.86 12.04
N ILE A 387 9.88 33.86 13.39
CA ILE A 387 9.64 32.64 14.18
C ILE A 387 8.30 32.00 13.80
N ALA A 388 7.25 32.82 13.64
CA ALA A 388 5.93 32.33 13.26
C ALA A 388 5.88 31.81 11.80
N LEU A 389 6.72 32.33 10.90
CA LEU A 389 6.95 31.77 9.57
C LEU A 389 7.68 30.42 9.65
N ALA A 390 8.74 30.31 10.45
CA ALA A 390 9.46 29.06 10.69
C ALA A 390 8.51 27.95 11.16
N LEU A 391 7.63 28.26 12.10
CA LEU A 391 6.61 27.33 12.59
C LEU A 391 5.67 26.85 11.47
N VAL A 392 5.26 27.71 10.54
CA VAL A 392 4.44 27.33 9.38
C VAL A 392 5.20 26.41 8.42
N ASP A 393 6.47 26.70 8.13
CA ASP A 393 7.31 25.86 7.26
C ASP A 393 7.61 24.49 7.89
N VAL A 394 7.82 24.44 9.20
CA VAL A 394 8.09 23.21 9.95
C VAL A 394 6.83 22.34 10.05
N LEU A 395 5.66 22.90 10.35
CA LEU A 395 4.39 22.17 10.33
C LEU A 395 4.07 21.60 8.94
N LYS A 396 4.46 22.31 7.88
CA LYS A 396 4.36 21.86 6.48
C LYS A 396 5.36 20.73 6.16
N PHE A 397 6.60 20.81 6.65
CA PHE A 397 7.62 19.74 6.53
C PHE A 397 7.17 18.46 7.25
N LEU A 398 6.64 18.58 8.47
CA LEU A 398 6.01 17.49 9.22
C LEU A 398 4.70 16.97 8.57
N SER A 399 4.22 17.62 7.50
CA SER A 399 3.01 17.25 6.74
C SER A 399 1.70 17.25 7.55
N TRP A 400 1.60 18.10 8.58
CA TRP A 400 0.44 18.17 9.47
C TRP A 400 -0.81 18.76 8.77
N LYS A 401 -1.84 17.93 8.56
CA LYS A 401 -3.10 18.31 7.87
C LYS A 401 -4.27 18.61 8.81
N SER A 402 -4.16 18.23 10.08
CA SER A 402 -5.20 18.45 11.10
C SER A 402 -4.57 18.39 12.48
N PHE A 403 -4.63 19.49 13.23
CA PHE A 403 -4.04 19.62 14.56
C PHE A 403 -4.90 20.49 15.48
N ALA A 404 -4.70 20.30 16.79
CA ALA A 404 -5.20 21.15 17.85
C ALA A 404 -4.14 22.17 18.25
N ILE A 405 -4.55 23.41 18.51
CA ILE A 405 -3.71 24.42 19.16
C ILE A 405 -4.14 24.49 20.62
N VAL A 406 -3.22 24.20 21.54
CA VAL A 406 -3.40 24.30 22.98
C VAL A 406 -2.52 25.44 23.48
N TYR A 407 -3.14 26.48 24.03
CA TYR A 407 -2.42 27.70 24.44
C TYR A 407 -2.75 28.12 25.88
N GLU A 408 -1.77 28.69 26.57
CA GLU A 408 -1.93 29.19 27.94
C GLU A 408 -2.49 30.62 27.99
N SER A 409 -1.82 31.56 27.32
CA SER A 409 -2.07 32.99 27.45
C SER A 409 -2.49 33.66 26.14
N ASN A 410 -3.15 34.81 26.25
CA ASN A 410 -3.52 35.64 25.09
C ASN A 410 -2.30 36.09 24.26
N GLU A 411 -1.11 36.12 24.86
CA GLU A 411 0.16 36.44 24.19
C GLU A 411 0.66 35.27 23.32
N GLY A 412 0.44 34.02 23.76
CA GLY A 412 0.64 32.83 22.93
C GLY A 412 -0.23 32.83 21.67
N LEU A 413 -1.50 33.25 21.79
CA LEU A 413 -2.38 33.42 20.63
C LEU A 413 -1.86 34.48 19.64
N MET A 414 -1.21 35.55 20.14
CA MET A 414 -0.55 36.56 19.31
C MET A 414 0.75 36.04 18.66
N ARG A 415 1.52 35.21 19.37
CA ARG A 415 2.71 34.51 18.82
C ARG A 415 2.34 33.58 17.67
N LEU A 416 1.18 32.93 17.77
CA LEU A 416 0.64 32.01 16.75
C LEU A 416 -0.15 32.69 15.62
N GLN A 417 -0.22 34.03 15.56
CA GLN A 417 -1.10 34.74 14.62
C GLN A 417 -0.84 34.41 13.13
N GLU A 418 0.42 34.21 12.73
CA GLU A 418 0.75 33.83 11.33
C GLU A 418 0.40 32.38 10.98
N VAL A 419 0.30 31.48 11.97
CA VAL A 419 -0.20 30.10 11.77
C VAL A 419 -1.68 30.15 11.41
N PHE A 420 -2.47 30.97 12.12
CA PHE A 420 -3.88 31.20 11.79
C PHE A 420 -4.06 31.85 10.42
N LYS A 421 -3.28 32.88 10.07
CA LYS A 421 -3.30 33.54 8.75
C LYS A 421 -2.85 32.59 7.62
N SER A 422 -1.97 31.63 7.90
CA SER A 422 -1.44 30.67 6.93
C SER A 422 -2.26 29.38 6.80
N ARG A 423 -3.42 29.29 7.46
CA ARG A 423 -4.32 28.12 7.41
C ARG A 423 -4.61 27.62 5.99
N ASP A 424 -4.88 28.53 5.05
CA ASP A 424 -5.19 28.17 3.67
C ASP A 424 -3.95 27.63 2.92
N LYS A 425 -2.76 28.20 3.18
CA LYS A 425 -1.47 27.71 2.66
C LYS A 425 -1.14 26.31 3.18
N LEU A 426 -1.49 26.03 4.44
CA LEU A 426 -1.35 24.72 5.08
C LEU A 426 -2.46 23.73 4.65
N SER A 427 -3.60 24.24 4.14
CA SER A 427 -4.82 23.46 3.88
C SER A 427 -5.29 22.64 5.09
N ALA A 428 -5.02 23.13 6.30
CA ALA A 428 -5.15 22.37 7.54
C ALA A 428 -6.47 22.60 8.30
N LYS A 429 -6.98 21.53 8.93
CA LYS A 429 -8.07 21.61 9.92
C LYS A 429 -7.49 21.94 11.30
N ILE A 430 -7.49 23.23 11.63
CA ILE A 430 -7.07 23.75 12.94
C ILE A 430 -8.27 23.75 13.90
N SER A 431 -8.09 23.24 15.11
CA SER A 431 -8.94 23.52 16.28
C SER A 431 -8.13 24.32 17.33
N VAL A 432 -8.81 24.91 18.32
CA VAL A 432 -8.16 25.78 19.31
C VAL A 432 -8.79 25.56 20.69
N TYR A 433 -7.95 25.33 21.70
CA TYR A 433 -8.31 25.13 23.09
C TYR A 433 -7.39 25.98 23.99
N GLN A 434 -7.95 26.56 25.06
CA GLN A 434 -7.19 27.29 26.06
C GLN A 434 -7.00 26.43 27.31
N LEU A 435 -5.80 26.39 27.87
CA LEU A 435 -5.52 25.69 29.13
C LEU A 435 -6.34 26.30 30.28
N SER A 436 -6.86 25.44 31.18
CA SER A 436 -7.65 25.92 32.33
C SER A 436 -6.77 26.62 33.35
N MET A 437 -7.26 27.75 33.89
CA MET A 437 -6.62 28.45 35.02
C MET A 437 -6.66 27.65 36.32
N ASP A 438 -7.49 26.60 36.41
CA ASP A 438 -7.61 25.73 37.59
C ASP A 438 -6.48 24.68 37.69
N GLY A 439 -5.56 24.61 36.71
CA GLY A 439 -4.43 23.68 36.67
C GLY A 439 -4.77 22.24 36.25
N ASP A 440 -6.05 21.85 36.22
CA ASP A 440 -6.50 20.58 35.63
C ASP A 440 -6.83 20.75 34.14
N HIS A 441 -6.12 20.02 33.29
CA HIS A 441 -6.23 20.04 31.84
C HIS A 441 -6.77 18.71 31.28
N ARG A 442 -7.01 17.72 32.14
CA ARG A 442 -7.48 16.38 31.75
C ARG A 442 -8.87 16.38 31.07
N PRO A 443 -9.81 17.30 31.37
CA PRO A 443 -11.03 17.47 30.58
C PRO A 443 -10.73 17.93 29.14
N LEU A 444 -9.86 18.93 28.97
CA LEU A 444 -9.46 19.48 27.67
C LEU A 444 -8.80 18.41 26.80
N PHE A 445 -7.90 17.59 27.36
CA PHE A 445 -7.28 16.51 26.60
C PHE A 445 -8.27 15.40 26.20
N LYS A 446 -9.31 15.15 27.00
CA LYS A 446 -10.42 14.26 26.61
C LYS A 446 -11.28 14.85 25.48
N ASP A 447 -11.56 16.14 25.50
CA ASP A 447 -12.26 16.82 24.39
C ASP A 447 -11.43 16.80 23.08
N ILE A 448 -10.09 16.85 23.17
CA ILE A 448 -9.19 16.66 22.02
C ILE A 448 -9.25 15.20 21.54
N HIS A 449 -9.18 14.22 22.44
CA HIS A 449 -9.27 12.79 22.13
C HIS A 449 -10.57 12.45 21.38
N ASP A 450 -11.72 12.87 21.92
CA ASP A 450 -13.05 12.68 21.31
C ASP A 450 -13.20 13.42 19.98
N SER A 451 -12.43 14.49 19.75
CA SER A 451 -12.34 15.17 18.44
C SER A 451 -11.55 14.38 17.37
N THR A 452 -10.89 13.29 17.77
CA THR A 452 -10.00 12.42 16.98
C THR A 452 -8.72 13.08 16.45
N GLN A 453 -8.32 14.23 17.00
CA GLN A 453 -7.07 14.91 16.62
C GLN A 453 -5.86 14.39 17.44
N THR A 454 -4.82 13.95 16.73
CA THR A 454 -3.60 13.38 17.31
C THR A 454 -2.39 14.31 17.26
N HIS A 455 -2.47 15.44 16.55
CA HIS A 455 -1.38 16.40 16.45
C HIS A 455 -1.72 17.60 17.32
N ILE A 456 -0.84 17.96 18.26
CA ILE A 456 -1.06 19.03 19.24
C ILE A 456 0.09 20.04 19.15
N LEU A 457 -0.25 21.29 18.83
CA LEU A 457 0.65 22.43 18.92
C LEU A 457 0.46 23.09 20.29
N LEU A 458 1.48 23.01 21.16
CA LEU A 458 1.42 23.46 22.55
C LEU A 458 2.24 24.76 22.74
N ASP A 459 1.57 25.82 23.20
CA ASP A 459 2.17 27.11 23.56
C ASP A 459 1.87 27.47 25.02
N CYS A 460 2.89 27.35 25.87
CA CYS A 460 2.83 27.59 27.31
C CYS A 460 4.23 27.96 27.86
N ALA A 461 4.30 28.41 29.10
CA ALA A 461 5.55 28.67 29.81
C ALA A 461 6.38 27.38 29.95
N THR A 462 7.70 27.49 29.78
CA THR A 462 8.61 26.32 29.73
C THR A 462 8.49 25.43 30.97
N ASP A 463 8.36 26.05 32.14
CA ASP A 463 8.26 25.37 33.43
C ASP A 463 6.92 24.60 33.62
N HIS A 464 5.87 24.92 32.85
CA HIS A 464 4.56 24.24 32.91
C HIS A 464 4.44 23.04 31.95
N ILE A 465 5.28 22.95 30.91
CA ILE A 465 5.21 21.92 29.86
C ILE A 465 5.13 20.50 30.44
N MET A 466 6.01 20.18 31.39
CA MET A 466 6.15 18.80 31.89
C MET A 466 4.89 18.31 32.61
N ASP A 467 4.22 19.19 33.37
CA ASP A 467 2.99 18.83 34.08
C ASP A 467 1.78 18.77 33.13
N ILE A 468 1.76 19.58 32.07
CA ILE A 468 0.77 19.48 30.99
C ILE A 468 0.91 18.11 30.27
N LEU A 469 2.14 17.68 29.95
CA LEU A 469 2.38 16.38 29.30
C LEU A 469 2.07 15.18 30.22
N ARG A 470 2.33 15.29 31.53
CA ARG A 470 1.88 14.29 32.53
C ARG A 470 0.36 14.15 32.55
N GLN A 471 -0.37 15.27 32.52
CA GLN A 471 -1.83 15.24 32.50
C GLN A 471 -2.41 14.69 31.19
N ALA A 472 -1.74 14.89 30.04
CA ALA A 472 -2.11 14.24 28.79
C ALA A 472 -1.88 12.71 28.85
N LYS A 473 -0.76 12.28 29.45
CA LYS A 473 -0.40 10.87 29.72
C LYS A 473 -1.37 10.18 30.70
N GLU A 474 -1.96 10.90 31.65
CA GLU A 474 -3.04 10.39 32.54
C GLU A 474 -4.37 10.09 31.82
N VAL A 475 -4.56 10.55 30.57
CA VAL A 475 -5.81 10.37 29.80
C VAL A 475 -5.59 9.73 28.42
N ASP A 476 -4.54 8.92 28.30
CA ASP A 476 -4.16 8.19 27.07
C ASP A 476 -3.94 9.11 25.84
N MET A 477 -3.62 10.38 26.05
CA MET A 477 -3.27 11.37 25.01
C MET A 477 -1.76 11.53 24.82
N PHE A 478 -0.99 10.50 25.19
CA PHE A 478 0.46 10.41 24.99
C PHE A 478 0.83 8.97 24.57
N GLY A 479 0.26 8.54 23.45
CA GLY A 479 0.43 7.21 22.85
C GLY A 479 1.18 7.25 21.50
N ASP A 480 1.14 6.14 20.76
CA ASP A 480 1.94 5.95 19.53
C ASP A 480 1.42 6.69 18.29
N TYR A 481 0.27 7.35 18.39
CA TYR A 481 -0.35 8.11 17.30
C TYR A 481 -0.25 9.62 17.53
N GLU A 482 0.00 10.02 18.77
CA GLU A 482 0.02 11.40 19.23
C GLU A 482 1.38 12.03 18.92
N ASN A 483 1.34 13.30 18.49
CA ASN A 483 2.49 14.06 18.05
C ASN A 483 2.39 15.47 18.65
N TYR A 484 3.34 15.84 19.50
CA TYR A 484 3.39 17.15 20.16
C TYR A 484 4.42 18.04 19.49
N PHE A 485 4.00 19.26 19.14
CA PHE A 485 4.91 20.32 18.74
C PHE A 485 4.91 21.40 19.84
N ILE A 486 6.04 21.62 20.48
CA ILE A 486 6.20 22.61 21.54
C ILE A 486 6.82 23.88 20.94
N THR A 487 6.23 25.04 21.21
CA THR A 487 6.66 26.33 20.62
C THR A 487 7.77 27.03 21.41
N SER A 488 7.97 26.69 22.68
CA SER A 488 9.02 27.30 23.51
C SER A 488 10.41 26.90 23.01
N LEU A 489 11.26 27.91 22.75
CA LEU A 489 12.66 27.70 22.37
C LEU A 489 13.51 27.10 23.51
N ASP A 490 13.03 27.24 24.75
CA ASP A 490 13.64 26.65 25.96
C ASP A 490 13.13 25.24 26.27
N ALA A 491 12.24 24.66 25.45
CA ALA A 491 11.83 23.26 25.62
C ALA A 491 13.04 22.30 25.62
N HIS A 492 14.14 22.68 24.96
CA HIS A 492 15.39 21.92 24.95
C HIS A 492 16.04 21.75 26.34
N THR A 493 15.72 22.60 27.32
CA THR A 493 16.28 22.55 28.68
C THR A 493 15.53 21.58 29.60
N LEU A 494 14.49 20.90 29.12
CA LEU A 494 13.65 19.99 29.91
C LEU A 494 14.15 18.55 29.88
N ASP A 495 13.94 17.83 30.98
CA ASP A 495 14.27 16.41 31.11
C ASP A 495 13.11 15.52 30.62
N PHE A 496 13.16 15.10 29.35
CA PHE A 496 12.16 14.23 28.75
C PHE A 496 12.33 12.74 29.07
N SER A 497 13.22 12.33 29.99
CA SER A 497 13.47 10.91 30.30
C SER A 497 12.23 10.15 30.80
N GLU A 498 11.26 10.84 31.41
CA GLU A 498 9.95 10.27 31.79
C GLU A 498 9.05 9.88 30.59
N PHE A 499 9.42 10.32 29.39
CA PHE A 499 8.69 10.17 28.13
C PHE A 499 9.49 9.43 27.04
N GLU A 500 10.83 9.31 27.14
CA GLU A 500 11.69 8.61 26.15
C GLU A 500 11.32 7.14 25.86
N HIS A 501 10.55 6.50 26.75
CA HIS A 501 10.08 5.12 26.58
C HIS A 501 8.70 5.02 25.90
N LEU A 502 8.06 6.14 25.60
CA LEU A 502 6.76 6.22 24.93
C LEU A 502 6.97 6.55 23.44
N GLN A 503 6.06 6.11 22.57
CA GLN A 503 6.21 6.24 21.11
C GLN A 503 5.63 7.55 20.55
N THR A 504 5.35 8.52 21.43
CA THR A 504 4.84 9.85 21.12
C THR A 504 5.97 10.75 20.64
N ASN A 505 5.90 11.23 19.40
CA ASN A 505 6.91 12.17 18.90
C ASN A 505 6.72 13.53 19.58
N VAL A 506 7.78 14.06 20.20
CA VAL A 506 7.83 15.42 20.75
C VAL A 506 8.84 16.22 19.95
N THR A 507 8.35 17.16 19.14
CA THR A 507 9.16 18.06 18.29
C THR A 507 9.17 19.47 18.87
N PHE A 508 10.28 20.19 18.75
CA PHE A 508 10.35 21.62 19.06
C PHE A 508 11.44 22.35 18.26
N LEU A 509 11.45 23.69 18.38
CA LEU A 509 12.45 24.56 17.80
C LEU A 509 13.50 24.92 18.85
N ARG A 510 14.76 25.02 18.44
CA ARG A 510 15.88 25.30 19.34
C ARG A 510 16.83 26.33 18.71
N LEU A 511 17.04 27.46 19.39
CA LEU A 511 17.90 28.57 18.91
C LEU A 511 19.38 28.39 19.28
N ILE A 512 19.65 27.68 20.37
CA ILE A 512 21.00 27.38 20.88
C ILE A 512 21.43 26.01 20.34
N ASP A 513 22.64 25.86 19.80
CA ASP A 513 23.23 24.52 19.63
C ASP A 513 24.22 24.23 20.78
N PRO A 514 23.91 23.32 21.72
CA PRO A 514 24.79 22.93 22.83
C PRO A 514 26.16 22.42 22.38
N ASN A 515 26.26 21.94 21.14
CA ASN A 515 27.50 21.41 20.55
C ASN A 515 28.37 22.50 19.91
N SER A 516 27.86 23.73 19.76
CA SER A 516 28.60 24.83 19.13
C SER A 516 29.76 25.28 20.01
N PRO A 517 30.94 25.59 19.42
CA PRO A 517 32.09 26.01 20.19
C PRO A 517 31.83 27.32 20.96
N GLU A 518 30.86 28.15 20.56
CA GLU A 518 30.49 29.39 21.27
C GLU A 518 29.63 29.14 22.53
N VAL A 519 28.64 28.24 22.46
CA VAL A 519 27.82 27.87 23.63
C VAL A 519 28.64 27.06 24.62
N ILE A 520 29.48 26.15 24.10
CA ILE A 520 30.57 25.53 24.83
C ILE A 520 31.44 26.64 25.43
N ASP A 521 32.04 27.52 24.63
CA ASP A 521 33.06 28.44 25.11
C ASP A 521 32.58 29.56 26.03
N ALA A 522 31.30 29.92 26.06
CA ALA A 522 30.77 30.74 27.14
C ALA A 522 30.69 29.94 28.46
N VAL A 523 30.18 28.71 28.43
CA VAL A 523 29.61 28.11 29.65
C VAL A 523 30.65 27.54 30.64
N ASN A 524 31.86 27.04 30.29
CA ASN A 524 32.90 26.79 31.34
C ASN A 524 33.35 28.10 32.00
N ASP A 525 33.20 29.25 31.36
CA ASP A 525 33.78 30.48 31.90
C ASP A 525 32.92 30.91 33.12
N TRP A 526 31.59 30.75 33.00
CA TRP A 526 30.54 30.93 34.02
C TRP A 526 30.60 29.96 35.22
N VAL A 527 31.71 29.23 35.34
CA VAL A 527 31.71 27.85 35.87
C VAL A 527 33.05 27.55 36.52
N HIS A 528 34.13 27.91 35.82
CA HIS A 528 35.47 27.96 36.37
C HIS A 528 35.55 29.14 37.34
N GLY A 529 35.19 30.35 36.89
CA GLY A 529 35.18 31.55 37.74
C GLY A 529 34.25 31.41 38.95
N GLU A 530 33.10 30.77 38.80
CA GLU A 530 32.19 30.58 39.93
C GLU A 530 32.62 29.48 40.89
N ARG A 531 33.33 28.46 40.39
CA ARG A 531 34.01 27.48 41.23
C ARG A 531 35.21 28.09 41.96
N GLU A 532 35.89 29.08 41.37
CA GLU A 532 36.90 29.91 42.07
C GLU A 532 36.25 30.76 43.17
N TYR A 533 35.03 31.28 42.96
CA TYR A 533 34.21 31.91 44.00
C TYR A 533 33.49 30.92 44.95
N GLY A 534 33.66 29.62 44.77
CA GLY A 534 33.13 28.56 45.66
C GLY A 534 31.64 28.23 45.52
N ARG A 535 31.03 28.45 44.36
CA ARG A 535 29.57 28.28 44.06
C ARG A 535 29.26 27.10 43.10
N VAL A 536 27.97 26.74 42.92
CA VAL A 536 27.49 25.49 42.23
C VAL A 536 26.11 25.63 41.47
N LEU A 537 25.75 24.72 40.54
CA LEU A 537 24.68 24.80 39.47
C LEU A 537 24.05 23.43 39.06
N ASN A 538 23.99 23.06 37.77
CA ASN A 538 22.82 22.43 37.14
C ASN A 538 21.95 23.40 36.28
N ILE A 539 22.15 23.92 35.04
CA ILE A 539 23.04 23.88 33.84
C ILE A 539 24.10 22.79 33.52
N ARG A 540 24.13 22.50 32.22
CA ARG A 540 25.16 22.03 31.27
C ARG A 540 24.87 22.76 29.91
N PRO A 541 25.65 22.63 28.82
CA PRO A 541 25.35 23.32 27.53
C PRO A 541 23.92 23.07 27.00
N GLU A 542 23.34 21.92 27.30
CA GLU A 542 22.00 21.50 26.85
C GLU A 542 20.85 22.12 27.65
N THR A 543 21.15 22.90 28.70
CA THR A 543 20.17 23.46 29.64
C THR A 543 20.31 24.97 29.83
N VAL A 544 20.99 25.63 28.88
CA VAL A 544 21.13 27.09 28.82
C VAL A 544 19.83 27.71 28.33
N ARG A 545 19.20 28.58 29.12
CA ARG A 545 18.01 29.32 28.66
C ARG A 545 18.38 30.35 27.59
N VAL A 546 17.54 30.50 26.58
CA VAL A 546 17.69 31.42 25.44
C VAL A 546 17.96 32.84 25.89
N GLU A 547 17.28 33.31 26.95
CA GLU A 547 17.46 34.66 27.48
C GLU A 547 18.87 34.93 28.01
N ALA A 548 19.50 33.93 28.64
CA ALA A 548 20.87 34.04 29.16
C ALA A 548 21.89 34.06 28.00
N ALA A 549 21.69 33.24 26.98
CA ALA A 549 22.51 33.27 25.76
C ALA A 549 22.34 34.60 25.01
N LEU A 550 21.11 35.12 24.88
CA LEU A 550 20.83 36.42 24.28
C LEU A 550 21.43 37.57 25.10
N MET A 551 21.49 37.48 26.43
CA MET A 551 22.14 38.46 27.30
C MET A 551 23.66 38.46 27.09
N TYR A 552 24.30 37.28 27.08
CA TYR A 552 25.73 37.13 26.78
C TYR A 552 26.08 37.71 25.40
N ASP A 553 25.26 37.42 24.39
CA ASP A 553 25.40 37.95 23.04
C ASP A 553 25.16 39.47 22.99
N ALA A 554 24.25 40.02 23.80
CA ALA A 554 23.97 41.46 23.87
C ALA A 554 25.19 42.27 24.35
N VAL A 555 25.86 41.79 25.41
CA VAL A 555 27.08 42.45 25.92
C VAL A 555 28.23 42.34 24.91
N ASN A 556 28.35 41.20 24.22
CA ASN A 556 29.34 41.02 23.13
C ASN A 556 29.12 42.00 21.96
N LEU A 557 27.86 42.20 21.55
CA LEU A 557 27.50 43.19 20.53
C LEU A 557 27.86 44.62 20.96
N PHE A 558 27.47 44.97 22.18
CA PHE A 558 27.69 46.29 22.78
C PHE A 558 29.18 46.64 22.87
N ALA A 559 30.02 45.72 23.35
CA ALA A 559 31.46 45.91 23.45
C ALA A 559 32.13 46.10 22.08
N ARG A 560 31.71 45.33 21.07
CA ARG A 560 32.18 45.50 19.68
C ARG A 560 31.79 46.86 19.12
N ALA A 561 30.60 47.36 19.43
CA ALA A 561 30.11 48.65 18.98
C ALA A 561 30.82 49.84 19.67
N ILE A 562 31.03 49.79 20.98
CA ILE A 562 31.85 50.79 21.68
C ILE A 562 33.29 50.75 21.14
N THR A 563 33.89 49.57 20.97
CA THR A 563 35.25 49.45 20.39
C THR A 563 35.33 50.10 19.00
N GLN A 564 34.31 49.97 18.15
CA GLN A 564 34.29 50.64 16.84
C GLN A 564 34.04 52.15 16.93
N LEU A 565 33.29 52.63 17.91
CA LEU A 565 33.02 54.06 18.08
C LEU A 565 34.21 54.80 18.71
N ASP A 566 34.80 54.25 19.78
CA ASP A 566 35.89 54.84 20.57
C ASP A 566 37.19 54.99 19.74
N ASN A 567 37.48 54.00 18.88
CA ASN A 567 38.58 54.07 17.91
C ASN A 567 38.40 55.17 16.84
N ASN A 568 37.19 55.71 16.65
CA ASN A 568 36.90 56.79 15.69
C ASN A 568 36.74 58.16 16.36
N ASN A 569 36.13 58.20 17.55
CA ASN A 569 36.01 59.40 18.38
C ASN A 569 36.09 58.98 19.86
N PRO A 570 36.97 59.57 20.69
CA PRO A 570 37.01 59.25 22.11
C PRO A 570 35.66 59.56 22.76
N ILE A 571 35.17 58.61 23.56
CA ILE A 571 33.83 58.67 24.15
C ILE A 571 33.93 59.20 25.59
N GLU A 572 33.24 60.31 25.87
CA GLU A 572 33.03 60.79 27.24
C GLU A 572 31.67 60.32 27.79
N VAL A 573 31.67 59.84 29.03
CA VAL A 573 30.48 59.35 29.73
C VAL A 573 29.94 60.44 30.65
N THR A 574 28.69 60.85 30.44
CA THR A 574 28.06 61.96 31.17
C THR A 574 26.84 61.49 31.94
N PRO A 575 26.78 61.68 33.27
CA PRO A 575 25.55 61.49 34.05
C PRO A 575 24.39 62.33 33.49
N LEU A 576 23.21 61.72 33.39
CA LEU A 576 21.99 62.35 32.89
C LEU A 576 20.91 62.36 33.96
N ASN A 577 20.05 63.39 33.94
CA ASN A 577 18.88 63.47 34.82
C ASN A 577 17.59 63.45 33.96
N CYS A 578 16.68 62.54 34.30
CA CYS A 578 15.43 62.30 33.59
C CYS A 578 14.50 63.53 33.46
N GLU A 579 14.57 64.49 34.38
CA GLU A 579 13.74 65.71 34.35
C GLU A 579 14.32 66.80 33.44
N SER A 580 15.63 66.74 33.16
CA SER A 580 16.36 67.79 32.45
C SER A 580 16.24 67.75 30.92
N GLY A 581 15.89 66.59 30.35
CA GLY A 581 15.83 66.39 28.90
C GLY A 581 17.19 66.42 28.18
N ASN A 582 18.30 66.38 28.91
CA ASN A 582 19.64 66.28 28.33
C ASN A 582 19.87 64.89 27.72
N ILE A 583 20.45 64.85 26.51
CA ILE A 583 20.78 63.61 25.78
C ILE A 583 22.28 63.29 25.86
N TRP A 584 22.65 62.01 25.73
CA TRP A 584 24.05 61.62 25.54
C TRP A 584 24.40 61.60 24.03
N PRO A 585 25.28 62.49 23.54
CA PRO A 585 25.44 62.75 22.11
C PRO A 585 26.01 61.58 21.29
N TYR A 586 26.55 60.56 21.95
CA TYR A 586 27.08 59.35 21.31
C TYR A 586 26.03 58.23 21.16
N GLY A 587 24.89 58.32 21.85
CA GLY A 587 23.92 57.22 21.97
C GLY A 587 23.32 56.76 20.64
N PHE A 588 22.78 57.70 19.85
CA PHE A 588 22.26 57.40 18.51
C PHE A 588 23.35 56.86 17.56
N ALA A 589 24.59 57.34 17.67
CA ALA A 589 25.71 56.83 16.89
C ALA A 589 26.03 55.37 17.27
N LEU A 590 26.17 55.09 18.57
CA LEU A 590 26.45 53.76 19.12
C LEU A 590 25.38 52.73 18.72
N LYS A 591 24.09 53.11 18.77
CA LYS A 591 22.98 52.27 18.29
C LYS A 591 23.12 51.92 16.82
N ASN A 592 23.56 52.87 15.98
CA ASN A 592 23.79 52.61 14.56
C ASN A 592 25.05 51.77 14.29
N TYR A 593 26.11 51.84 15.12
CA TYR A 593 27.21 50.86 15.06
C TYR A 593 26.71 49.45 15.38
N MET A 594 25.95 49.26 16.48
CA MET A 594 25.39 47.94 16.84
C MET A 594 24.57 47.31 15.71
N LYS A 595 23.76 48.09 14.99
CA LYS A 595 22.95 47.57 13.86
C LYS A 595 23.77 46.98 12.70
N HIS A 596 24.99 47.49 12.45
CA HIS A 596 25.81 47.08 11.31
C HIS A 596 26.82 45.97 11.66
N ILE A 597 27.07 45.72 12.95
CA ILE A 597 27.95 44.66 13.39
C ILE A 597 27.30 43.30 13.11
N LYS A 598 28.09 42.41 12.50
CA LYS A 598 27.78 40.99 12.33
C LYS A 598 28.81 40.17 13.10
N PHE A 599 28.35 39.23 13.88
CA PHE A 599 29.20 38.28 14.60
C PHE A 599 28.41 37.00 14.88
N LYS A 600 29.14 35.94 15.25
CA LYS A 600 28.56 34.70 15.74
C LYS A 600 28.65 34.67 17.26
N GLY A 601 27.54 34.37 17.91
CA GLY A 601 27.39 34.28 19.36
C GLY A 601 26.90 32.89 19.81
N MET A 602 26.46 32.80 21.07
CA MET A 602 25.83 31.59 21.62
C MET A 602 24.55 31.22 20.86
N THR A 603 23.81 32.21 20.37
CA THR A 603 22.60 32.02 19.58
C THR A 603 22.86 31.96 18.06
N GLY A 604 24.06 31.53 17.65
CA GLY A 604 24.46 31.45 16.25
C GLY A 604 24.78 32.81 15.62
N ASP A 605 24.56 32.96 14.32
CA ASP A 605 24.85 34.21 13.60
C ASP A 605 23.85 35.32 13.94
N ILE A 606 24.38 36.52 14.19
CA ILE A 606 23.63 37.70 14.63
C ILE A 606 23.86 38.83 13.62
N SER A 607 22.77 39.33 13.04
CA SER A 607 22.74 40.62 12.34
C SER A 607 21.33 41.21 12.33
N PHE A 608 21.23 42.52 12.08
CA PHE A 608 19.99 43.29 12.21
C PHE A 608 19.53 43.90 10.87
N ASP A 609 18.23 44.15 10.76
CA ASP A 609 17.65 44.88 9.65
C ASP A 609 17.89 46.41 9.75
N ALA A 610 17.38 47.15 8.75
CA ALA A 610 17.49 48.61 8.71
C ALA A 610 16.83 49.34 9.90
N ARG A 611 15.98 48.67 10.68
CA ARG A 611 15.25 49.23 11.83
C ARG A 611 15.95 48.88 13.16
N GLY A 612 16.50 47.67 13.27
CA GLY A 612 17.14 47.13 14.48
C GLY A 612 16.56 45.81 14.97
N TRP A 613 15.86 45.07 14.11
CA TRP A 613 15.30 43.74 14.42
C TRP A 613 16.23 42.64 13.93
N ARG A 614 16.43 41.59 14.73
CA ARG A 614 17.18 40.40 14.31
C ARG A 614 16.36 39.57 13.32
N ASN A 615 16.56 39.85 12.04
CA ASN A 615 15.85 39.19 10.93
C ASN A 615 16.63 38.03 10.32
N HIS A 616 17.94 37.91 10.58
CA HIS A 616 18.76 36.79 10.15
C HIS A 616 19.18 35.93 11.34
N PHE A 617 18.78 34.65 11.31
CA PHE A 617 19.06 33.63 12.32
C PHE A 617 18.65 32.25 11.78
N THR A 618 19.18 31.20 12.41
CA THR A 618 18.79 29.80 12.17
C THR A 618 18.04 29.23 13.39
N LEU A 619 17.24 28.20 13.15
CA LEU A 619 16.58 27.40 14.19
C LEU A 619 16.80 25.91 13.90
N ASP A 620 17.25 25.17 14.90
CA ASP A 620 17.29 23.72 14.83
C ASP A 620 15.88 23.17 15.04
N VAL A 621 15.47 22.26 14.16
CA VAL A 621 14.27 21.44 14.35
C VAL A 621 14.70 20.14 15.00
N VAL A 622 14.25 19.91 16.23
CA VAL A 622 14.67 18.77 17.04
C VAL A 622 13.49 17.93 17.52
N GLU A 623 13.74 16.64 17.71
CA GLU A 623 12.76 15.62 18.02
C GLU A 623 13.30 14.69 19.12
N VAL A 624 12.54 14.51 20.20
CA VAL A 624 12.85 13.58 21.28
C VAL A 624 12.62 12.16 20.77
N LEU A 625 13.68 11.34 20.78
CA LEU A 625 13.65 9.94 20.38
C LEU A 625 14.29 9.06 21.45
N TYR A 626 14.23 7.74 21.25
CA TYR A 626 14.83 6.77 22.17
C TYR A 626 16.36 6.92 22.22
N GLY A 627 16.89 7.53 23.30
CA GLY A 627 18.28 7.95 23.42
C GLY A 627 18.52 9.47 23.40
N GLY A 628 17.47 10.28 23.44
CA GLY A 628 17.54 11.73 23.71
C GLY A 628 17.05 12.63 22.57
N ILE A 629 17.36 13.93 22.69
CA ILE A 629 16.97 14.97 21.72
C ILE A 629 17.85 14.86 20.46
N THR A 630 17.23 14.60 19.30
CA THR A 630 17.94 14.48 18.01
C THR A 630 17.58 15.61 17.04
N LYS A 631 18.52 16.02 16.18
CA LYS A 631 18.33 17.09 15.18
C LYS A 631 17.82 16.52 13.85
N ILE A 632 16.61 16.91 13.46
CA ILE A 632 15.92 16.40 12.25
C ILE A 632 15.94 17.39 11.07
N GLY A 633 16.22 18.67 11.34
CA GLY A 633 16.42 19.69 10.31
C GLY A 633 17.01 20.98 10.86
N VAL A 634 17.28 21.92 9.96
CA VAL A 634 17.60 23.33 10.23
C VAL A 634 16.65 24.19 9.41
N TRP A 635 16.00 25.17 10.03
CA TRP A 635 15.33 26.25 9.32
C TRP A 635 16.21 27.49 9.33
N ASP A 636 16.41 28.10 8.17
CA ASP A 636 17.07 29.39 8.01
C ASP A 636 16.07 30.49 7.62
N SER A 637 16.28 31.67 8.18
CA SER A 637 15.49 32.90 7.94
C SER A 637 15.37 33.37 6.49
N ILE A 638 16.26 32.92 5.59
CA ILE A 638 16.30 33.27 4.15
C ILE A 638 16.00 32.04 3.30
N ASP A 639 16.70 30.93 3.56
CA ASP A 639 16.65 29.73 2.70
C ASP A 639 15.56 28.70 3.10
N GLY A 640 14.92 28.87 4.26
CA GLY A 640 13.85 28.00 4.75
C GLY A 640 14.36 26.68 5.36
N ILE A 641 13.52 25.63 5.36
CA ILE A 641 13.83 24.35 6.03
C ILE A 641 14.62 23.36 5.16
N ASN A 642 15.75 22.92 5.69
CA ASN A 642 16.59 21.83 5.17
C ASN A 642 16.56 20.62 6.12
N SER A 643 16.36 19.43 5.59
CA SER A 643 16.36 18.16 6.36
C SER A 643 17.80 17.71 6.64
N THR A 644 18.11 17.35 7.88
CA THR A 644 19.42 16.77 8.24
C THR A 644 19.43 15.24 8.16
N LYS A 645 18.30 14.57 8.43
CA LYS A 645 18.15 13.12 8.26
C LYS A 645 17.74 12.74 6.84
N THR A 646 18.25 11.62 6.36
CA THR A 646 17.80 10.92 5.15
C THR A 646 16.51 10.12 5.40
N TYR A 647 15.89 9.63 4.33
CA TYR A 647 14.72 8.74 4.42
C TYR A 647 15.07 7.36 5.00
N GLU A 648 16.28 6.86 4.76
CA GLU A 648 16.73 5.53 5.21
C GLU A 648 16.95 5.49 6.73
N GLU A 649 17.52 6.56 7.31
CA GLU A 649 17.70 6.70 8.76
C GLU A 649 16.36 6.71 9.50
N LYS A 650 15.35 7.41 8.96
CA LYS A 650 13.99 7.42 9.53
C LYS A 650 13.33 6.03 9.50
N LEU A 651 13.59 5.21 8.46
CA LEU A 651 13.11 3.82 8.44
C LEU A 651 13.78 2.95 9.51
N ILE A 652 15.08 3.14 9.76
CA ILE A 652 15.83 2.41 10.80
C ILE A 652 15.31 2.77 12.21
N GLU A 653 14.90 4.02 12.44
CA GLU A 653 14.27 4.45 13.71
C GLU A 653 12.90 3.78 13.92
N ILE A 654 12.09 3.66 12.87
CA ILE A 654 10.79 2.95 12.94
C ILE A 654 10.99 1.42 13.10
N GLU A 655 12.00 0.81 12.46
CA GLU A 655 12.32 -0.62 12.69
C GLU A 655 12.70 -0.89 14.16
N LYS A 656 13.35 0.06 14.85
CA LYS A 656 13.70 -0.09 16.28
C LYS A 656 12.48 0.00 17.19
N SER A 657 11.52 0.91 16.94
CA SER A 657 10.32 1.02 17.79
C SER A 657 9.43 -0.23 17.70
N ILE A 658 9.34 -0.83 16.51
CA ILE A 658 8.60 -2.07 16.24
C ILE A 658 9.18 -3.28 16.99
N GLN A 659 10.51 -3.39 17.09
CA GLN A 659 11.18 -4.50 17.79
C GLN A 659 10.81 -4.62 19.28
N ASN A 660 10.36 -3.52 19.91
CA ASN A 660 9.90 -3.51 21.30
C ASN A 660 8.37 -3.50 21.46
N LYS A 661 7.59 -3.34 20.37
CA LYS A 661 6.12 -3.23 20.41
C LYS A 661 5.44 -4.60 20.32
N THR A 662 4.48 -4.85 21.23
CA THR A 662 3.48 -5.91 21.07
C THR A 662 2.21 -5.30 20.48
N PHE A 663 1.81 -5.71 19.28
CA PHE A 663 0.65 -5.13 18.58
C PHE A 663 -0.69 -5.68 19.11
N ILE A 664 -1.69 -4.82 19.31
CA ILE A 664 -3.05 -5.25 19.68
C ILE A 664 -3.87 -5.46 18.42
N VAL A 665 -4.28 -6.71 18.17
CA VAL A 665 -4.90 -7.15 16.92
C VAL A 665 -6.35 -7.55 17.16
N PHE A 666 -7.30 -6.82 16.57
CA PHE A 666 -8.73 -7.12 16.69
C PHE A 666 -9.25 -8.01 15.55
N SER A 667 -10.12 -8.96 15.92
CA SER A 667 -10.78 -9.86 14.99
C SER A 667 -12.15 -10.31 15.50
N LYS A 668 -12.78 -11.21 14.74
CA LYS A 668 -14.05 -11.90 15.06
C LYS A 668 -13.92 -13.39 14.77
N ILE A 669 -14.70 -14.21 15.44
CA ILE A 669 -14.75 -15.65 15.18
C ILE A 669 -15.56 -15.91 13.89
N GLY A 670 -14.92 -16.63 12.97
CA GLY A 670 -15.46 -17.08 11.69
C GLY A 670 -14.38 -17.86 10.92
N MET A 671 -14.51 -19.19 10.85
CA MET A 671 -13.68 -20.01 9.97
C MET A 671 -13.88 -19.63 8.50
N PRO A 672 -12.85 -19.70 7.63
CA PRO A 672 -11.46 -20.10 7.87
C PRO A 672 -10.55 -19.08 8.57
N TYR A 673 -11.02 -17.84 8.78
CA TYR A 673 -10.15 -16.71 9.15
C TYR A 673 -9.68 -16.80 10.60
N LEU A 674 -10.60 -17.00 11.55
CA LEU A 674 -10.27 -17.22 12.95
C LEU A 674 -11.31 -18.12 13.64
N GLY A 675 -10.83 -19.12 14.38
CA GLY A 675 -11.63 -20.07 15.15
C GLY A 675 -10.97 -20.42 16.48
N TRP A 676 -11.68 -21.22 17.28
CA TRP A 676 -11.18 -21.70 18.57
C TRP A 676 -10.38 -23.00 18.39
N LYS A 677 -9.13 -22.99 18.83
CA LYS A 677 -8.23 -24.15 18.93
C LYS A 677 -8.43 -24.86 20.27
N ASP A 678 -8.28 -24.11 21.36
CA ASP A 678 -8.73 -24.49 22.71
C ASP A 678 -9.30 -23.25 23.41
N LYS A 679 -10.42 -23.40 24.12
CA LYS A 679 -11.02 -22.31 24.90
C LYS A 679 -10.36 -22.13 26.27
N ASN A 680 -9.61 -23.11 26.74
CA ASN A 680 -8.98 -23.13 28.07
C ASN A 680 -7.51 -22.67 28.05
N ALA A 681 -6.90 -22.53 26.87
CA ALA A 681 -5.58 -21.91 26.73
C ALA A 681 -5.63 -20.41 27.05
N GLU A 682 -4.46 -19.77 27.16
CA GLU A 682 -4.34 -18.32 27.36
C GLU A 682 -3.74 -17.62 26.13
N GLY A 683 -3.76 -16.28 26.12
CA GLY A 683 -3.14 -15.48 25.06
C GLY A 683 -3.66 -15.79 23.64
N ASN A 684 -2.73 -15.98 22.71
CA ASN A 684 -3.04 -16.27 21.30
C ASN A 684 -3.29 -17.75 21.02
N ASP A 685 -2.77 -18.67 21.85
CA ASP A 685 -2.84 -20.12 21.62
C ASP A 685 -4.26 -20.70 21.65
N ARG A 686 -5.21 -19.90 22.15
CA ARG A 686 -6.66 -20.15 22.06
C ARG A 686 -7.19 -20.22 20.62
N PHE A 687 -6.47 -19.62 19.66
CA PHE A 687 -6.97 -19.37 18.32
C PHE A 687 -6.20 -20.12 17.23
N GLU A 688 -6.89 -20.41 16.15
CA GLU A 688 -6.31 -20.89 14.89
C GLU A 688 -7.08 -20.30 13.70
N GLY A 689 -6.46 -20.29 12.52
CA GLY A 689 -7.10 -19.82 11.29
C GLY A 689 -6.13 -19.06 10.38
N PHE A 690 -6.61 -18.71 9.18
CA PHE A 690 -5.83 -17.99 8.18
C PHE A 690 -5.32 -16.63 8.69
N SER A 691 -6.13 -15.90 9.47
CA SER A 691 -5.73 -14.61 10.04
C SER A 691 -4.72 -14.74 11.18
N MET A 692 -4.68 -15.88 11.88
CA MET A 692 -3.66 -16.17 12.89
C MET A 692 -2.30 -16.46 12.25
N ASP A 693 -2.26 -17.30 11.21
CA ASP A 693 -1.03 -17.54 10.45
C ASP A 693 -0.54 -16.25 9.78
N LEU A 694 -1.42 -15.53 9.07
CA LEU A 694 -1.07 -14.33 8.30
C LEU A 694 -0.47 -13.24 9.19
N ILE A 695 -1.05 -12.96 10.36
CA ILE A 695 -0.47 -11.94 11.24
C ILE A 695 0.85 -12.40 11.85
N SER A 696 1.03 -13.70 12.11
CA SER A 696 2.32 -14.25 12.56
C SER A 696 3.43 -14.02 11.53
N GLU A 697 3.18 -14.33 10.25
CA GLU A 697 4.14 -14.09 9.16
C GLU A 697 4.48 -12.60 8.98
N ILE A 698 3.48 -11.72 9.08
CA ILE A 698 3.67 -10.26 9.04
C ILE A 698 4.58 -9.79 10.19
N MET A 699 4.31 -10.25 11.41
CA MET A 699 5.05 -9.83 12.61
C MET A 699 6.49 -10.35 12.60
N ILE A 700 6.71 -11.58 12.11
CA ILE A 700 8.06 -12.14 11.87
C ILE A 700 8.81 -11.27 10.83
N MET A 701 8.17 -10.94 9.71
CA MET A 701 8.80 -10.12 8.66
C MET A 701 9.11 -8.69 9.11
N MET A 702 8.28 -8.12 9.99
CA MET A 702 8.49 -6.82 10.62
C MET A 702 9.45 -6.85 11.82
N LYS A 703 9.92 -8.04 12.24
CA LYS A 703 10.74 -8.25 13.46
C LYS A 703 10.08 -7.71 14.74
N ALA A 704 8.75 -7.71 14.80
CA ALA A 704 8.01 -7.21 15.97
C ALA A 704 8.19 -8.11 17.19
N LYS A 705 8.07 -7.55 18.40
CA LYS A 705 8.14 -8.30 19.67
C LYS A 705 7.07 -9.39 19.77
N GLY A 706 5.91 -9.14 19.16
CA GLY A 706 4.78 -10.05 19.12
C GLY A 706 3.45 -9.31 18.89
N PHE A 707 2.35 -9.99 19.17
CA PHE A 707 1.00 -9.45 19.06
C PHE A 707 0.06 -10.12 20.08
N GLU A 708 -1.08 -9.49 20.35
CA GLU A 708 -2.16 -10.03 21.19
C GLU A 708 -3.48 -10.00 20.40
N PHE A 709 -4.14 -11.16 20.23
CA PHE A 709 -5.47 -11.22 19.63
C PHE A 709 -6.58 -10.88 20.63
N ARG A 710 -7.36 -9.85 20.29
CA ARG A 710 -8.61 -9.48 20.98
C ARG A 710 -9.81 -9.71 20.09
N LEU A 711 -10.87 -10.31 20.64
CA LEU A 711 -12.13 -10.50 19.94
C LEU A 711 -13.04 -9.29 20.17
N VAL A 712 -13.73 -8.83 19.14
CA VAL A 712 -14.77 -7.80 19.30
C VAL A 712 -16.02 -8.41 19.93
N TYR A 713 -16.55 -7.74 20.95
CA TYR A 713 -17.70 -8.18 21.74
C TYR A 713 -18.95 -8.55 20.93
N ASP A 714 -19.25 -7.81 19.86
CA ASP A 714 -20.43 -8.05 19.01
C ASP A 714 -20.17 -9.01 17.83
N ASN A 715 -18.94 -9.53 17.70
CA ASN A 715 -18.45 -10.41 16.63
C ASN A 715 -18.66 -9.89 15.19
N ASN A 716 -18.86 -8.58 15.00
CA ASN A 716 -19.10 -7.98 13.68
C ASN A 716 -17.84 -7.38 13.05
N HIS A 717 -17.79 -7.33 11.71
CA HIS A 717 -16.80 -6.52 10.98
C HIS A 717 -16.89 -5.03 11.31
N GLY A 718 -18.11 -4.55 11.51
CA GLY A 718 -18.44 -3.14 11.69
C GLY A 718 -19.11 -2.50 10.49
N SER A 719 -20.18 -1.75 10.75
CA SER A 719 -20.99 -0.99 9.80
C SER A 719 -21.34 0.40 10.36
N LEU A 720 -21.58 1.36 9.48
CA LEU A 720 -21.92 2.73 9.86
C LEU A 720 -23.42 2.87 10.08
N ASN A 721 -23.84 3.20 11.30
CA ASN A 721 -25.23 3.54 11.57
C ASN A 721 -25.53 4.95 11.05
N LYS A 722 -26.08 5.03 9.82
CA LYS A 722 -26.42 6.27 9.12
C LYS A 722 -27.40 7.21 9.87
N LYS A 723 -28.03 6.78 10.97
CA LYS A 723 -28.87 7.64 11.83
C LYS A 723 -28.12 8.28 13.00
N THR A 724 -27.03 7.67 13.47
CA THR A 724 -26.28 8.13 14.67
C THR A 724 -24.85 8.55 14.35
N GLY A 725 -24.35 8.28 13.14
CA GLY A 725 -22.96 8.52 12.74
C GLY A 725 -21.93 7.58 13.37
N LYS A 726 -22.35 6.65 14.23
CA LYS A 726 -21.44 5.75 14.97
C LYS A 726 -21.24 4.42 14.25
N TRP A 727 -20.03 3.88 14.36
CA TRP A 727 -19.63 2.54 13.93
C TRP A 727 -19.84 1.51 15.05
N ASN A 728 -19.85 0.23 14.69
CA ASN A 728 -19.70 -0.93 15.59
C ASN A 728 -18.59 -1.88 15.07
N GLY A 729 -18.49 -3.10 15.63
CA GLY A 729 -17.57 -4.13 15.16
C GLY A 729 -16.09 -3.76 15.23
N ILE A 730 -15.25 -4.48 14.48
CA ILE A 730 -13.80 -4.21 14.37
C ILE A 730 -13.54 -2.77 13.94
N MET A 731 -14.32 -2.23 12.99
CA MET A 731 -14.23 -0.82 12.57
C MET A 731 -14.25 0.14 13.77
N LYS A 732 -15.14 -0.07 14.75
CA LYS A 732 -15.22 0.80 15.93
C LYS A 732 -13.97 0.71 16.80
N GLU A 733 -13.50 -0.47 17.17
CA GLU A 733 -12.35 -0.57 18.08
C GLU A 733 -11.02 -0.10 17.45
N ILE A 734 -10.94 -0.05 16.11
CA ILE A 734 -9.84 0.57 15.36
C ILE A 734 -9.99 2.11 15.24
N ILE A 735 -11.22 2.62 15.11
CA ILE A 735 -11.50 4.07 15.14
C ILE A 735 -11.26 4.64 16.55
N ASP A 736 -11.69 3.92 17.58
CA ASP A 736 -11.46 4.19 19.00
C ASP A 736 -9.97 3.97 19.43
N ARG A 737 -9.05 3.70 18.50
CA ARG A 737 -7.59 3.47 18.70
C ARG A 737 -7.17 2.35 19.68
N LYS A 738 -8.10 1.52 20.16
CA LYS A 738 -7.81 0.42 21.12
C LYS A 738 -7.05 -0.75 20.51
N GLY A 739 -6.97 -0.81 19.19
CA GLY A 739 -6.19 -1.80 18.45
C GLY A 739 -5.42 -1.16 17.32
N ASP A 740 -4.18 -1.61 17.11
CA ASP A 740 -3.33 -1.19 16.00
C ASP A 740 -3.83 -1.71 14.65
N LEU A 741 -4.44 -2.90 14.67
CA LEU A 741 -4.66 -3.74 13.49
C LEU A 741 -5.99 -4.49 13.57
N GLY A 742 -6.82 -4.38 12.53
CA GLY A 742 -8.06 -5.13 12.37
C GLY A 742 -7.96 -6.15 11.23
N ILE A 743 -7.99 -7.46 11.54
CA ILE A 743 -7.77 -8.54 10.56
C ILE A 743 -8.87 -9.61 10.62
N CYS A 744 -9.61 -9.76 9.52
CA CYS A 744 -10.55 -10.85 9.23
C CYS A 744 -10.91 -10.80 7.72
N ASP A 745 -12.04 -11.39 7.33
CA ASP A 745 -12.78 -11.15 6.08
C ASP A 745 -13.32 -9.70 5.96
N LEU A 746 -12.47 -8.70 6.18
CA LEU A 746 -12.84 -7.28 6.20
C LEU A 746 -12.79 -6.69 4.79
N THR A 747 -13.92 -6.72 4.08
CA THR A 747 -14.03 -6.14 2.73
C THR A 747 -13.71 -4.65 2.76
N ILE A 748 -12.78 -4.21 1.91
CA ILE A 748 -12.48 -2.80 1.72
C ILE A 748 -13.67 -2.14 1.00
N THR A 749 -14.27 -1.11 1.60
CA THR A 749 -15.38 -0.32 1.02
C THR A 749 -15.10 1.18 1.15
N TYR A 750 -15.85 2.00 0.40
CA TYR A 750 -15.71 3.47 0.42
C TYR A 750 -15.90 4.03 1.84
N ASP A 751 -17.05 3.75 2.46
CA ASP A 751 -17.40 4.20 3.82
C ASP A 751 -16.33 3.80 4.85
N ARG A 752 -15.79 2.57 4.76
CA ARG A 752 -14.72 2.10 5.66
C ARG A 752 -13.39 2.83 5.42
N ARG A 753 -12.99 3.00 4.15
CA ARG A 753 -11.75 3.68 3.75
C ARG A 753 -11.74 5.18 4.10
N GLN A 754 -12.89 5.79 4.36
CA GLN A 754 -12.97 7.15 4.92
C GLN A 754 -12.77 7.22 6.44
N ALA A 755 -12.96 6.12 7.16
CA ALA A 755 -12.90 6.07 8.63
C ALA A 755 -11.61 5.44 9.17
N VAL A 756 -11.04 4.47 8.45
CA VAL A 756 -9.78 3.79 8.80
C VAL A 756 -8.89 3.62 7.57
N ASP A 757 -7.59 3.55 7.80
CA ASP A 757 -6.64 3.22 6.73
C ASP A 757 -6.63 1.72 6.46
N PHE A 758 -6.29 1.35 5.23
CA PHE A 758 -6.14 -0.03 4.79
C PHE A 758 -4.77 -0.29 4.17
N THR A 759 -4.28 -1.51 4.33
CA THR A 759 -3.19 -2.08 3.53
C THR A 759 -3.60 -2.27 2.07
N MET A 760 -2.63 -2.63 1.22
CA MET A 760 -2.92 -3.41 0.01
C MET A 760 -3.73 -4.68 0.37
N PRO A 761 -4.64 -5.15 -0.50
CA PRO A 761 -5.47 -6.31 -0.19
C PRO A 761 -4.62 -7.58 -0.11
N PHE A 762 -4.73 -8.32 0.99
CA PHE A 762 -4.04 -9.61 1.16
C PHE A 762 -4.77 -10.75 0.42
N MET A 763 -6.00 -10.52 -0.03
CA MET A 763 -6.75 -11.47 -0.84
C MET A 763 -7.73 -10.75 -1.75
N ASN A 764 -7.66 -11.03 -3.05
CA ASN A 764 -8.58 -10.52 -4.05
C ASN A 764 -9.84 -11.40 -4.13
N LEU A 765 -10.99 -10.78 -4.37
CA LEU A 765 -12.31 -11.42 -4.39
C LEU A 765 -13.31 -10.60 -5.22
N GLY A 766 -14.48 -11.14 -5.47
CA GLY A 766 -15.65 -10.39 -5.94
C GLY A 766 -16.93 -10.97 -5.36
N ILE A 767 -18.04 -10.27 -5.46
CA ILE A 767 -19.34 -10.89 -5.23
C ILE A 767 -19.58 -11.90 -6.34
N SER A 768 -19.97 -13.13 -5.98
CA SER A 768 -20.38 -14.17 -6.91
C SER A 768 -21.60 -14.90 -6.34
N ILE A 769 -22.04 -15.97 -7.01
CA ILE A 769 -23.33 -16.61 -6.74
C ILE A 769 -23.14 -18.05 -6.29
N LEU A 770 -23.62 -18.35 -5.08
CA LEU A 770 -23.68 -19.70 -4.54
C LEU A 770 -25.01 -20.36 -4.93
N PHE A 771 -24.93 -21.55 -5.52
CA PHE A 771 -26.07 -22.33 -5.96
C PHE A 771 -25.86 -23.83 -5.71
N THR A 772 -26.90 -24.66 -5.85
CA THR A 772 -26.78 -26.12 -5.79
C THR A 772 -26.43 -26.69 -7.17
N LYS A 773 -25.52 -27.68 -7.22
CA LYS A 773 -25.32 -28.50 -8.43
C LYS A 773 -26.64 -29.17 -8.83
N LEU A 774 -26.88 -29.27 -10.14
CA LEU A 774 -28.12 -29.82 -10.67
C LEU A 774 -28.06 -31.34 -10.85
N VAL A 775 -29.25 -31.95 -10.86
CA VAL A 775 -29.43 -33.38 -11.12
C VAL A 775 -29.39 -33.63 -12.64
N LYS A 776 -28.69 -34.69 -13.02
CA LYS A 776 -28.53 -35.22 -14.39
C LYS A 776 -29.85 -35.25 -15.18
N GLU A 777 -29.87 -34.63 -16.36
CA GLU A 777 -30.98 -34.72 -17.30
C GLU A 777 -31.06 -36.09 -18.00
N GLU A 778 -32.24 -36.44 -18.50
CA GLU A 778 -32.51 -37.71 -19.18
C GLU A 778 -32.01 -37.68 -20.64
N PRO A 779 -31.44 -38.79 -21.17
CA PRO A 779 -30.86 -38.81 -22.51
C PRO A 779 -31.91 -38.70 -23.61
N GLU A 780 -31.72 -37.75 -24.53
CA GLU A 780 -32.56 -37.58 -25.72
C GLU A 780 -32.68 -38.87 -26.56
N LEU A 781 -33.86 -39.10 -27.12
CA LEU A 781 -34.20 -40.29 -27.91
C LEU A 781 -33.38 -40.44 -29.20
N PHE A 782 -32.75 -39.36 -29.68
CA PHE A 782 -31.84 -39.34 -30.86
C PHE A 782 -30.36 -39.12 -30.49
N SER A 783 -29.99 -39.29 -29.21
CA SER A 783 -28.60 -39.14 -28.72
C SER A 783 -27.57 -39.96 -29.50
N PHE A 784 -27.96 -41.10 -30.08
CA PHE A 784 -27.10 -41.93 -30.92
C PHE A 784 -26.57 -41.25 -32.21
N LEU A 785 -27.20 -40.16 -32.69
CA LEU A 785 -26.72 -39.42 -33.86
C LEU A 785 -25.59 -38.42 -33.54
N LYS A 786 -25.46 -37.99 -32.28
CA LYS A 786 -24.51 -36.96 -31.82
C LYS A 786 -23.00 -37.30 -31.90
N PRO A 787 -22.53 -38.57 -32.02
CA PRO A 787 -21.09 -38.86 -32.14
C PRO A 787 -20.41 -38.37 -33.43
N PHE A 788 -21.18 -38.08 -34.49
CA PHE A 788 -20.70 -37.52 -35.76
C PHE A 788 -21.45 -36.21 -36.05
N SER A 789 -20.73 -35.19 -36.52
CA SER A 789 -21.39 -33.95 -36.96
C SER A 789 -22.28 -34.20 -38.19
N PHE A 790 -23.26 -33.32 -38.42
CA PHE A 790 -24.18 -33.44 -39.55
C PHE A 790 -23.47 -33.50 -40.92
N ASP A 791 -22.36 -32.78 -41.07
CA ASP A 791 -21.52 -32.83 -42.27
C ASP A 791 -20.92 -34.22 -42.50
N VAL A 792 -20.40 -34.88 -41.46
CA VAL A 792 -19.80 -36.23 -41.57
C VAL A 792 -20.83 -37.24 -42.07
N TRP A 793 -22.10 -37.12 -41.65
CA TRP A 793 -23.20 -37.94 -42.18
C TRP A 793 -23.45 -37.69 -43.68
N ILE A 794 -23.41 -36.44 -44.15
CA ILE A 794 -23.53 -36.10 -45.59
C ILE A 794 -22.32 -36.64 -46.39
N PHE A 795 -21.11 -36.49 -45.88
CA PHE A 795 -19.91 -37.01 -46.52
C PHE A 795 -19.89 -38.55 -46.57
N LEU A 796 -20.39 -39.25 -45.55
CA LEU A 796 -20.54 -40.70 -45.55
C LEU A 796 -21.58 -41.17 -46.59
N ALA A 797 -22.72 -40.48 -46.70
CA ALA A 797 -23.76 -40.78 -47.70
C ALA A 797 -23.26 -40.56 -49.15
N THR A 798 -22.52 -39.48 -49.40
CA THR A 798 -21.95 -39.19 -50.74
C THR A 798 -20.79 -40.14 -51.09
N ALA A 799 -19.95 -40.54 -50.13
CA ALA A 799 -18.92 -41.57 -50.32
C ALA A 799 -19.54 -42.92 -50.71
N TYR A 800 -20.63 -43.34 -50.04
CA TYR A 800 -21.36 -44.56 -50.38
C TYR A 800 -21.90 -44.55 -51.83
N LEU A 801 -22.53 -43.44 -52.25
CA LEU A 801 -23.07 -43.31 -53.61
C LEU A 801 -21.97 -43.31 -54.68
N THR A 802 -20.89 -42.55 -54.48
CA THR A 802 -19.79 -42.45 -55.45
C THR A 802 -19.08 -43.78 -55.66
N ILE A 803 -18.83 -44.56 -54.59
CA ILE A 803 -18.18 -45.87 -54.70
C ILE A 803 -19.13 -46.93 -55.30
N SER A 804 -20.43 -46.87 -54.99
CA SER A 804 -21.43 -47.72 -55.63
C SER A 804 -21.49 -47.51 -57.15
N LEU A 805 -21.43 -46.25 -57.61
CA LEU A 805 -21.33 -45.92 -59.03
C LEU A 805 -20.00 -46.37 -59.65
N LEU A 806 -18.87 -46.17 -58.97
CA LEU A 806 -17.55 -46.56 -59.47
C LEU A 806 -17.42 -48.08 -59.64
N LEU A 807 -17.92 -48.87 -58.68
CA LEU A 807 -18.01 -50.33 -58.80
C LEU A 807 -18.93 -50.77 -59.95
N PHE A 808 -20.07 -50.11 -60.14
CA PHE A 808 -20.97 -50.37 -61.27
C PHE A 808 -20.31 -50.12 -62.63
N PHE A 809 -19.55 -49.03 -62.78
CA PHE A 809 -18.80 -48.74 -64.00
C PHE A 809 -17.67 -49.76 -64.26
N LEU A 810 -16.91 -50.15 -63.24
CA LEU A 810 -15.85 -51.17 -63.37
C LEU A 810 -16.43 -52.54 -63.76
N ALA A 811 -17.52 -52.96 -63.10
CA ALA A 811 -18.23 -54.20 -63.44
C ALA A 811 -18.66 -54.20 -64.91
N ARG A 812 -19.34 -53.13 -65.37
CA ARG A 812 -19.87 -53.00 -66.73
C ARG A 812 -18.80 -52.83 -67.82
N ARG A 813 -17.58 -52.40 -67.48
CA ARG A 813 -16.42 -52.39 -68.40
C ARG A 813 -15.73 -53.75 -68.48
N SER A 814 -15.68 -54.50 -67.37
CA SER A 814 -15.02 -55.81 -67.33
C SER A 814 -15.75 -56.90 -68.13
N SER A 815 -17.09 -56.87 -68.18
CA SER A 815 -17.90 -57.83 -68.94
C SER A 815 -17.69 -57.72 -70.46
N LEU A 816 -17.57 -56.49 -70.98
CA LEU A 816 -17.41 -56.20 -72.42
C LEU A 816 -16.13 -56.77 -73.05
N VAL A 817 -15.12 -57.10 -72.24
CA VAL A 817 -13.87 -57.75 -72.71
C VAL A 817 -14.02 -59.28 -72.83
N MET A 818 -15.03 -59.88 -72.20
CA MET A 818 -15.23 -61.33 -72.17
C MET A 818 -15.97 -61.85 -73.42
N GLU A 819 -16.95 -61.11 -73.96
CA GLU A 819 -17.72 -61.53 -75.14
C GLU A 819 -16.82 -61.74 -76.38
N HIS A 820 -15.86 -60.84 -76.60
CA HIS A 820 -14.90 -60.98 -77.70
C HIS A 820 -13.98 -62.22 -77.56
N LYS A 821 -13.61 -62.60 -76.34
CA LYS A 821 -12.82 -63.83 -76.08
C LYS A 821 -13.66 -65.09 -76.24
N ALA A 822 -14.94 -65.05 -75.88
CA ALA A 822 -15.86 -66.18 -76.07
C ALA A 822 -16.08 -66.48 -77.57
N LEU A 823 -16.33 -65.45 -78.39
CA LEU A 823 -16.54 -65.60 -79.83
C LEU A 823 -15.31 -66.15 -80.56
N LEU A 824 -14.11 -65.68 -80.24
CA LEU A 824 -12.88 -66.19 -80.86
C LEU A 824 -12.59 -67.67 -80.51
N MET A 825 -12.82 -68.09 -79.26
CA MET A 825 -12.69 -69.50 -78.89
C MET A 825 -13.79 -70.39 -79.48
N ALA A 826 -15.01 -69.87 -79.67
CA ALA A 826 -16.09 -70.57 -80.36
C ALA A 826 -15.83 -70.76 -81.87
N ALA A 827 -15.12 -69.83 -82.51
CA ALA A 827 -14.66 -69.99 -83.89
C ALA A 827 -13.55 -71.04 -84.01
N TRP A 828 -12.50 -70.95 -83.18
CA TRP A 828 -11.35 -71.87 -83.22
C TRP A 828 -11.74 -73.33 -82.97
N ARG A 829 -12.62 -73.58 -81.99
CA ARG A 829 -13.09 -74.94 -81.66
C ARG A 829 -13.94 -75.60 -82.77
N ARG A 830 -14.41 -74.83 -83.78
CA ARG A 830 -15.21 -75.36 -84.91
C ARG A 830 -14.36 -75.77 -86.12
N VAL A 831 -13.07 -75.47 -86.14
CA VAL A 831 -12.15 -75.79 -87.26
C VAL A 831 -11.34 -77.07 -87.00
N ASN A 832 -10.98 -77.36 -85.74
CA ASN A 832 -9.94 -78.36 -85.41
C ASN A 832 -10.40 -79.82 -85.22
N ASN A 833 -11.70 -80.15 -85.26
CA ASN A 833 -12.20 -81.52 -85.07
C ASN A 833 -13.07 -81.94 -86.26
N GLY A 834 -12.42 -82.35 -87.36
CA GLY A 834 -13.05 -82.42 -88.68
C GLY A 834 -12.75 -83.62 -89.60
N SER A 835 -11.96 -84.63 -89.21
CA SER A 835 -12.02 -85.99 -89.80
C SER A 835 -10.99 -86.98 -89.22
N LEU A 836 -11.48 -88.13 -88.76
CA LEU A 836 -10.88 -89.47 -88.96
C LEU A 836 -11.95 -90.52 -88.59
N SER A 837 -11.89 -91.70 -89.21
CA SER A 837 -13.09 -92.51 -89.46
C SER A 837 -13.09 -93.91 -88.84
N GLN A 838 -14.28 -94.33 -88.38
CA GLN A 838 -14.76 -95.70 -88.18
C GLN A 838 -14.12 -96.59 -87.09
N GLY A 839 -15.01 -97.12 -86.24
CA GLY A 839 -14.85 -98.23 -85.30
C GLY A 839 -16.26 -98.60 -84.81
N SER A 840 -16.60 -99.88 -84.65
CA SER A 840 -18.00 -100.35 -84.72
C SER A 840 -18.46 -101.25 -83.57
N VAL A 841 -19.80 -101.44 -83.50
CA VAL A 841 -20.56 -102.41 -82.68
C VAL A 841 -20.76 -102.04 -81.19
N GLY A 842 -22.01 -102.13 -80.69
CA GLY A 842 -22.32 -102.07 -79.25
C GLY A 842 -23.69 -101.49 -78.86
N LEU A 843 -24.74 -102.32 -78.90
CA LEU A 843 -26.04 -102.11 -78.23
C LEU A 843 -26.30 -103.30 -77.28
N PRO A 844 -27.24 -103.24 -76.30
CA PRO A 844 -27.98 -102.09 -75.76
C PRO A 844 -27.83 -101.97 -74.21
N GLY A 845 -28.44 -100.94 -73.61
CA GLY A 845 -28.59 -100.82 -72.15
C GLY A 845 -29.75 -99.90 -71.78
N THR A 846 -30.79 -100.45 -71.14
CA THR A 846 -32.04 -99.74 -70.81
C THR A 846 -32.07 -99.21 -69.38
N ASN A 847 -32.99 -98.27 -69.14
CA ASN A 847 -33.66 -98.00 -67.86
C ASN A 847 -32.82 -97.39 -66.69
N SER A 848 -33.42 -96.70 -65.72
CA SER A 848 -34.70 -95.94 -65.64
C SER A 848 -34.77 -95.18 -64.29
N THR A 849 -35.86 -94.42 -64.03
CA THR A 849 -36.55 -94.26 -62.72
C THR A 849 -35.72 -94.04 -61.44
N ASN A 850 -35.92 -93.00 -60.62
CA ASN A 850 -37.16 -92.53 -59.98
C ASN A 850 -36.92 -91.09 -59.43
N LEU A 851 -37.92 -90.20 -59.20
CA LEU A 851 -39.00 -90.26 -58.19
C LEU A 851 -38.44 -90.49 -56.76
N SER A 852 -38.83 -89.74 -55.73
CA SER A 852 -40.07 -88.97 -55.50
C SER A 852 -39.80 -87.58 -54.92
#